data_AF-A0A9N9CE77-F1
#
_entry.id   AF-A0A9N9CE77-F1
#
_cell.length_a   1.000
_cell.length_b   1.000
_cell.length_c   1.000
_cell.angle_alpha   90.00
_cell.angle_beta   90.00
_cell.angle_gamma   90.00
#
_symmetry.space_group_name_H-M   'P 1'
#
loop_
_entity.id
_entity.type
_entity.pdbx_description
1 polymer ?
#
loop_
_entity_poly.entity_id
_entity_poly.type
_entity_poly.pdbx_seq_one_letter_code
_entity_poly.pdbx_strand_id
1 'polypeptide(L)'
;MNSEELSFTSPPPVNSNPSSSTAKTSSTTAQHLRSSQTSLTTIVKAQISFLLSTLSVDNYVRNVAEINSLLNQHGQDTHFHLLRRLLIDNQTKICNIRSRNSDLSLSYRLLIEKVKEAASDPELSSVFCEAFNSIDHSDSFKDLVLDSFLEHVGINPIEKVGLCISLLPASKKEIAEQAREIISQNFDPLVRALEDQTIQSGLSDKLLHHLLLYFKTYEAESRNISSQQNEEIQSVPIGLLPLLNSNHTISSLKMVEPSLSPNGSSKTSLVKLMRDAGYKCCNTEIAFTDILNQLGVKPLSSGEIVEIIKEEDVAQAIGMMVQTHSHFGGDITWNQSSNPEDIQTWDVEIFATNLADSVLIKSLDYSEFVVNDIKGVEIILNIYRFASKAQENFPLNAFWGRWNNINGQFSFLRRLVQAPLEVFNINDYPVKKVLSLEDFATASANLKSVAGVLTSHPWNSLELVETLIKLADSELFEEIRSLFEKATKQTPEIVCLGLAQVQKPWNTLHQELLNRLISMFLAGHSSSTPVLTRMWQVNSNSFIEGCLEMYNKDNMTISRILDIAQDLKILNPLLELSESSQSSHSFSFSIDLASLASRREYLNLEKYLQDNIIEYGDSFIHECMEFLSKKLALEVARENNNGTQSVKLSVDVVAIFIRILPKR
;
A
#
# COMPACT_ATOMS: atom_id res chain seq x y z
N MET A 1 67.31 -38.05 -13.90
CA MET A 1 66.70 -38.51 -12.64
C MET A 1 65.83 -37.37 -12.15
N ASN A 2 64.50 -37.61 -12.11
CA ASN A 2 63.48 -37.17 -11.13
C ASN A 2 63.66 -35.83 -10.41
N SER A 3 62.66 -35.01 -10.09
CA SER A 3 61.20 -34.95 -10.32
C SER A 3 60.77 -33.59 -9.71
N GLU A 4 59.65 -33.06 -10.20
CA GLU A 4 58.56 -32.39 -9.44
C GLU A 4 58.75 -31.10 -8.58
N GLU A 5 57.84 -30.17 -8.89
CA GLU A 5 56.93 -29.44 -7.97
C GLU A 5 57.19 -27.99 -7.49
N LEU A 6 56.16 -27.16 -7.79
CA LEU A 6 55.44 -26.19 -6.94
C LEU A 6 56.01 -24.78 -6.63
N SER A 7 55.43 -23.80 -7.34
CA SER A 7 54.46 -22.80 -6.82
C SER A 7 54.87 -21.46 -6.15
N PHE A 8 54.05 -20.45 -6.48
CA PHE A 8 53.68 -19.18 -5.80
C PHE A 8 54.61 -17.94 -5.75
N THR A 9 54.33 -17.03 -6.69
CA THR A 9 53.95 -15.59 -6.58
C THR A 9 54.37 -14.71 -5.38
N SER A 10 54.81 -13.48 -5.70
CA SER A 10 54.31 -12.19 -5.12
C SER A 10 54.80 -10.96 -5.94
N PRO A 11 54.15 -9.77 -5.82
CA PRO A 11 53.87 -8.87 -6.96
C PRO A 11 54.67 -7.54 -6.99
N PRO A 12 54.60 -6.77 -8.10
CA PRO A 12 54.89 -5.33 -8.15
C PRO A 12 53.62 -4.46 -8.39
N PRO A 13 53.74 -3.10 -8.37
CA PRO A 13 52.71 -2.18 -7.89
C PRO A 13 52.10 -1.19 -8.92
N VAL A 14 51.01 -0.54 -8.51
CA VAL A 14 50.63 0.91 -8.58
C VAL A 14 50.56 1.67 -9.93
N ASN A 15 49.39 2.33 -10.10
CA ASN A 15 49.04 3.57 -10.84
C ASN A 15 49.34 3.71 -12.34
N SER A 16 48.32 4.10 -13.13
CA SER A 16 48.03 5.54 -13.38
C SER A 16 46.92 5.73 -14.43
N ASN A 17 45.90 6.50 -14.05
CA ASN A 17 44.96 7.26 -14.89
C ASN A 17 45.69 8.15 -15.94
N PRO A 18 45.06 8.60 -17.07
CA PRO A 18 44.13 9.73 -16.99
C PRO A 18 42.98 9.87 -18.04
N SER A 19 41.83 10.35 -17.53
CA SER A 19 40.89 11.41 -18.00
C SER A 19 40.29 11.52 -19.42
N SER A 20 38.94 11.64 -19.43
CA SER A 20 38.06 12.63 -20.13
C SER A 20 37.89 12.49 -21.66
N SER A 21 36.74 12.75 -22.32
CA SER A 21 35.37 13.18 -21.98
C SER A 21 34.53 13.22 -23.26
N THR A 22 33.22 12.94 -23.21
CA THR A 22 32.17 13.75 -23.89
C THR A 22 30.79 13.41 -23.30
N ALA A 23 29.99 14.46 -23.09
CA ALA A 23 28.74 14.45 -22.35
C ALA A 23 27.50 14.29 -23.26
N LYS A 24 26.46 13.61 -22.77
CA LYS A 24 25.04 13.83 -23.13
C LYS A 24 24.14 13.66 -21.89
N THR A 25 23.38 14.72 -21.64
CA THR A 25 22.25 14.97 -20.71
C THR A 25 21.05 14.03 -20.97
N SER A 26 20.07 13.74 -20.11
CA SER A 26 19.68 14.12 -18.74
C SER A 26 18.39 13.32 -18.41
N SER A 27 18.50 12.21 -17.69
CA SER A 27 17.39 11.45 -17.08
C SER A 27 17.86 10.44 -16.02
N THR A 28 19.15 10.12 -16.00
CA THR A 28 19.81 9.18 -15.08
C THR A 28 20.03 9.73 -13.66
N THR A 29 19.95 11.05 -13.46
CA THR A 29 20.38 11.68 -12.20
C THR A 29 19.51 11.31 -11.01
N ALA A 30 18.19 11.13 -11.17
CA ALA A 30 17.28 10.81 -10.06
C ALA A 30 17.39 9.34 -9.60
N GLN A 31 17.55 8.39 -10.53
CA GLN A 31 17.75 6.98 -10.22
C GLN A 31 19.14 6.70 -9.64
N HIS A 32 20.18 7.38 -10.16
CA HIS A 32 21.53 7.28 -9.60
C HIS A 32 21.63 7.97 -8.23
N LEU A 33 20.91 9.08 -7.98
CA LEU A 33 20.83 9.68 -6.65
C LEU A 33 20.12 8.76 -5.65
N ARG A 34 18.99 8.12 -6.02
CA ARG A 34 18.26 7.22 -5.11
C ARG A 34 19.02 5.95 -4.79
N SER A 35 19.72 5.33 -5.76
CA SER A 35 20.58 4.17 -5.51
C SER A 35 21.86 4.54 -4.73
N SER A 36 22.39 5.74 -4.95
CA SER A 36 23.50 6.29 -4.15
C SER A 36 23.05 6.63 -2.73
N GLN A 37 21.82 7.10 -2.54
CA GLN A 37 21.25 7.39 -1.22
C GLN A 37 20.99 6.11 -0.42
N THR A 38 20.44 5.05 -1.02
CA THR A 38 20.21 3.78 -0.31
C THR A 38 21.51 3.06 0.06
N SER A 39 22.52 3.08 -0.83
CA SER A 39 23.85 2.56 -0.53
C SER A 39 24.57 3.40 0.54
N LEU A 40 24.45 4.72 0.48
CA LEU A 40 24.98 5.64 1.49
C LEU A 40 24.33 5.42 2.86
N THR A 41 23.00 5.30 2.93
CA THR A 41 22.28 4.98 4.18
C THR A 41 22.71 3.63 4.75
N THR A 42 22.99 2.64 3.90
CA THR A 42 23.50 1.32 4.32
C THR A 42 24.90 1.42 4.92
N ILE A 43 25.79 2.21 4.30
CA ILE A 43 27.15 2.49 4.83
C ILE A 43 27.07 3.21 6.17
N VAL A 44 26.20 4.22 6.30
CA VAL A 44 26.00 4.98 7.53
C VAL A 44 25.47 4.08 8.66
N LYS A 45 24.50 3.20 8.38
CA LYS A 45 24.00 2.21 9.35
C LYS A 45 25.09 1.24 9.82
N ALA A 46 25.99 0.83 8.93
CA ALA A 46 27.16 0.03 9.29
C ALA A 46 28.15 0.82 10.17
N GLN A 47 28.40 2.10 9.84
CA GLN A 47 29.27 2.98 10.64
C GLN A 47 28.73 3.20 12.04
N ILE A 48 27.42 3.49 12.19
CA ILE A 48 26.75 3.60 13.50
C ILE A 48 26.92 2.30 14.31
N SER A 49 26.74 1.14 13.66
CA SER A 49 26.89 -0.16 14.33
C SER A 49 28.33 -0.43 14.78
N PHE A 50 29.33 0.03 14.02
CA PHE A 50 30.75 -0.05 14.38
C PHE A 50 31.12 0.92 15.52
N LEU A 51 30.62 2.15 15.49
CA LEU A 51 30.84 3.13 16.57
C LEU A 51 30.21 2.66 17.89
N LEU A 52 29.06 1.98 17.83
CA LEU A 52 28.43 1.35 18.99
C LEU A 52 29.24 0.16 19.53
N SER A 53 29.77 -0.72 18.66
CA SER A 53 30.53 -1.91 19.10
C SER A 53 31.90 -1.57 19.68
N THR A 54 32.44 -0.39 19.36
CA THR A 54 33.74 0.09 19.84
C THR A 54 33.66 1.01 21.05
N LEU A 55 32.48 1.22 21.65
CA LEU A 55 32.30 2.12 22.80
C LEU A 55 33.17 1.72 24.00
N SER A 56 34.05 2.63 24.41
CA SER A 56 34.90 2.58 25.60
C SER A 56 34.82 3.91 26.36
N VAL A 57 35.32 3.93 27.60
CA VAL A 57 35.31 5.15 28.43
C VAL A 57 36.09 6.29 27.76
N ASP A 58 37.19 5.96 27.07
CA ASP A 58 38.08 6.93 26.42
C ASP A 58 37.50 7.52 25.13
N ASN A 59 36.67 6.76 24.41
CA ASN A 59 36.13 7.19 23.11
C ASN A 59 34.65 7.57 23.14
N TYR A 60 33.94 7.42 24.28
CA TYR A 60 32.50 7.65 24.39
C TYR A 60 32.08 9.01 23.83
N VAL A 61 32.73 10.10 24.28
CA VAL A 61 32.35 11.46 23.88
C VAL A 61 32.50 11.66 22.38
N ARG A 62 33.59 11.14 21.80
CA ARG A 62 33.87 11.24 20.37
C ARG A 62 32.88 10.41 19.55
N ASN A 63 32.69 9.14 19.91
CA ASN A 63 31.81 8.24 19.18
C ASN A 63 30.35 8.68 19.26
N VAL A 64 29.88 9.17 20.41
CA VAL A 64 28.52 9.71 20.54
C VAL A 64 28.34 10.99 19.73
N ALA A 65 29.32 11.90 19.73
CA ALA A 65 29.28 13.10 18.89
C ALA A 65 29.23 12.75 17.39
N GLU A 66 30.00 11.74 16.97
CA GLU A 66 29.99 11.25 15.59
C GLU A 66 28.64 10.58 15.24
N ILE A 67 28.10 9.74 16.12
CA ILE A 67 26.75 9.16 15.96
C ILE A 67 25.72 10.27 15.82
N ASN A 68 25.72 11.28 16.68
CA ASN A 68 24.78 12.40 16.61
C ASN A 68 24.92 13.22 15.32
N SER A 69 26.15 13.41 14.82
CA SER A 69 26.38 14.05 13.53
C SER A 69 25.79 13.22 12.37
N LEU A 70 25.94 11.89 12.40
CA LEU A 70 25.39 11.01 11.38
C LEU A 70 23.85 10.99 11.41
N LEU A 71 23.26 10.99 12.61
CA LEU A 71 21.82 11.06 12.81
C LEU A 71 21.23 12.35 12.18
N ASN A 72 21.82 13.50 12.53
CA ASN A 72 21.36 14.80 12.03
C ASN A 72 21.51 14.96 10.51
N GLN A 73 22.46 14.27 9.88
CA GLN A 73 22.70 14.36 8.44
C GLN A 73 21.84 13.40 7.61
N HIS A 74 21.35 12.31 8.20
CA HIS A 74 20.71 11.21 7.46
C HIS A 74 19.26 10.91 7.89
N GLY A 75 18.70 11.66 8.84
CA GLY A 75 17.27 11.68 9.13
C GLY A 75 16.74 10.44 9.86
N GLN A 76 15.41 10.30 9.88
CA GLN A 76 14.66 9.37 10.75
C GLN A 76 15.08 7.89 10.59
N ASP A 77 15.46 7.44 9.39
CA ASP A 77 15.92 6.07 9.13
C ASP A 77 17.15 5.66 9.94
N THR A 78 18.04 6.61 10.23
CA THR A 78 19.25 6.36 11.03
C THR A 78 18.96 6.40 12.52
N HIS A 79 18.00 7.23 12.95
CA HIS A 79 17.44 7.20 14.31
C HIS A 79 16.75 5.87 14.60
N PHE A 80 15.92 5.37 13.67
CA PHE A 80 15.28 4.06 13.75
C PHE A 80 16.31 2.94 13.93
N HIS A 81 17.35 2.92 13.08
CA HIS A 81 18.39 1.87 13.14
C HIS A 81 19.15 1.89 14.46
N LEU A 82 19.53 3.07 14.94
CA LEU A 82 20.22 3.23 16.23
C LEU A 82 19.35 2.76 17.39
N LEU A 83 18.11 3.25 17.47
CA LEU A 83 17.17 2.91 18.55
C LEU A 83 16.87 1.42 18.57
N ARG A 84 16.58 0.83 17.41
CA ARG A 84 16.36 -0.62 17.29
C ARG A 84 17.57 -1.41 17.80
N ARG A 85 18.79 -1.01 17.44
CA ARG A 85 20.02 -1.69 17.87
C ARG A 85 20.23 -1.57 19.38
N LEU A 86 20.07 -0.38 19.94
CA LEU A 86 20.21 -0.14 21.37
C LEU A 86 19.16 -0.88 22.21
N LEU A 87 17.92 -1.01 21.72
CA LEU A 87 16.86 -1.79 22.34
C LEU A 87 17.20 -3.28 22.36
N ILE A 88 17.70 -3.83 21.26
CA ILE A 88 18.13 -5.24 21.16
C ILE A 88 19.31 -5.51 22.10
N ASP A 89 20.35 -4.68 22.04
CA ASP A 89 21.60 -4.89 22.79
C ASP A 89 21.40 -4.78 24.32
N ASN A 90 20.32 -4.12 24.77
CA ASN A 90 20.03 -3.90 26.20
C ASN A 90 18.71 -4.53 26.69
N GLN A 91 18.09 -5.41 25.89
CA GLN A 91 16.76 -5.99 26.18
C GLN A 91 16.66 -6.59 27.61
N THR A 92 17.67 -7.35 28.04
CA THR A 92 17.68 -8.01 29.36
C THR A 92 17.75 -7.01 30.52
N LYS A 93 18.41 -5.87 30.33
CA LYS A 93 18.51 -4.80 31.32
C LYS A 93 17.24 -3.97 31.40
N ILE A 94 16.61 -3.72 30.26
CA ILE A 94 15.32 -3.01 30.15
C ILE A 94 14.22 -3.79 30.90
N CYS A 95 14.20 -5.12 30.79
CA CYS A 95 13.20 -5.95 31.47
C CYS A 95 13.52 -6.23 32.96
N ASN A 96 14.79 -6.15 33.39
CA ASN A 96 15.23 -6.49 34.76
C ASN A 96 15.88 -5.31 35.51
N ILE A 97 15.18 -4.17 35.58
CA ILE A 97 15.68 -2.93 36.22
C ILE A 97 15.95 -3.11 37.73
N ARG A 98 15.23 -4.03 38.39
CA ARG A 98 15.35 -4.28 39.84
C ARG A 98 16.67 -4.95 40.25
N SER A 99 17.42 -5.51 39.31
CA SER A 99 18.77 -6.04 39.56
C SER A 99 19.77 -4.88 39.57
N ARG A 100 20.12 -4.40 40.78
CA ARG A 100 21.20 -3.41 40.98
C ARG A 100 22.55 -4.02 40.56
N ASN A 101 22.82 -4.06 39.27
CA ASN A 101 24.17 -4.29 38.75
C ASN A 101 24.86 -2.94 38.57
N SER A 102 25.95 -2.78 39.30
CA SER A 102 26.66 -1.53 39.59
C SER A 102 27.42 -0.88 38.42
N ASP A 103 27.24 -1.33 37.18
CA ASP A 103 27.87 -0.72 36.00
C ASP A 103 26.86 -0.62 34.85
N LEU A 104 26.30 0.58 34.64
CA LEU A 104 25.58 0.86 33.40
C LEU A 104 26.56 0.73 32.25
N SER A 105 26.30 -0.20 31.32
CA SER A 105 27.12 -0.27 30.10
C SER A 105 27.00 1.05 29.36
N LEU A 106 28.09 1.47 28.72
CA LEU A 106 28.11 2.71 27.93
C LEU A 106 26.99 2.72 26.87
N SER A 107 26.67 1.55 26.30
CA SER A 107 25.52 1.35 25.40
C SER A 107 24.16 1.62 26.07
N TYR A 108 23.99 1.25 27.34
CA TYR A 108 22.76 1.48 28.09
C TYR A 108 22.64 2.95 28.51
N ARG A 109 23.77 3.60 28.84
CA ARG A 109 23.83 5.04 29.08
C ARG A 109 23.39 5.84 27.85
N LEU A 110 23.87 5.43 26.67
CA LEU A 110 23.46 6.04 25.41
C LEU A 110 21.98 5.78 25.10
N LEU A 111 21.46 4.58 25.40
CA LEU A 111 20.02 4.31 25.29
C LEU A 111 19.19 5.27 26.16
N ILE A 112 19.58 5.49 27.42
CA ILE A 112 18.89 6.45 28.31
C ILE A 112 18.88 7.85 27.70
N GLU A 113 20.02 8.32 27.18
CA GLU A 113 20.13 9.62 26.51
C GLU A 113 19.18 9.73 25.30
N LYS A 114 19.12 8.68 24.46
CA LYS A 114 18.26 8.64 23.28
C LYS A 114 16.78 8.49 23.57
N VAL A 115 16.42 7.78 24.64
CA VAL A 115 15.02 7.71 25.08
C VAL A 115 14.55 9.05 25.64
N LYS A 116 15.42 9.79 26.35
CA LYS A 116 15.11 11.17 26.77
C LYS A 116 14.89 12.10 25.57
N GLU A 117 15.81 12.05 24.61
CA GLU A 117 15.69 12.83 23.37
C GLU A 117 14.39 12.49 22.61
N ALA A 118 14.05 11.20 22.53
CA ALA A 118 12.81 10.75 21.92
C ALA A 118 11.58 11.27 22.67
N ALA A 119 11.60 11.32 24.01
CA ALA A 119 10.49 11.82 24.81
C ALA A 119 10.27 13.35 24.68
N SER A 120 11.32 14.10 24.32
CA SER A 120 11.24 15.55 24.09
C SER A 120 10.72 15.92 22.68
N ASP A 121 10.87 15.03 21.68
CA ASP A 121 10.41 15.25 20.29
C ASP A 121 9.41 14.17 19.84
N PRO A 122 8.13 14.53 19.57
CA PRO A 122 7.12 13.60 19.09
C PRO A 122 7.49 12.82 17.82
N GLU A 123 8.27 13.42 16.90
CA GLU A 123 8.71 12.72 15.70
C GLU A 123 9.64 11.56 16.07
N LEU A 124 10.58 11.78 16.97
CA LEU A 124 11.48 10.74 17.49
C LEU A 124 10.76 9.74 18.40
N SER A 125 9.72 10.17 19.12
CA SER A 125 8.83 9.27 19.86
C SER A 125 8.14 8.26 18.93
N SER A 126 7.71 8.70 17.74
CA SER A 126 7.10 7.80 16.76
C SER A 126 8.10 6.80 16.17
N VAL A 127 9.33 7.27 15.88
CA VAL A 127 10.45 6.42 15.43
C VAL A 127 10.86 5.42 16.49
N PHE A 128 10.81 5.80 17.78
CA PHE A 128 11.04 4.90 18.90
C PHE A 128 9.98 3.78 18.97
N CYS A 129 8.71 4.13 18.79
CA CYS A 129 7.61 3.15 18.72
C CYS A 129 7.78 2.19 17.55
N GLU A 130 8.15 2.69 16.36
CA GLU A 130 8.42 1.86 15.19
C GLU A 130 9.59 0.91 15.44
N ALA A 131 10.70 1.41 16.01
CA ALA A 131 11.86 0.60 16.36
C ALA A 131 11.50 -0.51 17.35
N PHE A 132 10.66 -0.18 18.33
CA PHE A 132 10.15 -1.12 19.32
C PHE A 132 9.25 -2.20 18.69
N ASN A 133 8.34 -1.82 17.79
CA ASN A 133 7.45 -2.73 17.07
C ASN A 133 8.19 -3.65 16.10
N SER A 134 9.33 -3.21 15.56
CA SER A 134 10.10 -3.98 14.59
C SER A 134 10.85 -5.20 15.18
N ILE A 135 10.82 -5.37 16.50
CA ILE A 135 11.46 -6.46 17.25
C ILE A 135 10.44 -7.60 17.47
N ASP A 136 10.23 -8.39 16.41
CA ASP A 136 9.26 -9.50 16.35
C ASP A 136 9.84 -10.85 16.82
N HIS A 137 10.32 -10.91 18.06
CA HIS A 137 10.53 -12.20 18.72
C HIS A 137 9.41 -12.41 19.75
N SER A 138 8.80 -13.60 19.73
CA SER A 138 7.65 -13.94 20.58
C SER A 138 7.90 -13.69 22.06
N ASP A 139 9.17 -13.67 22.52
CA ASP A 139 9.54 -13.47 23.92
C ASP A 139 10.22 -12.12 24.21
N SER A 140 10.37 -11.24 23.23
CA SER A 140 11.01 -9.93 23.46
C SER A 140 10.10 -8.99 24.25
N PHE A 141 10.62 -8.38 25.31
CA PHE A 141 9.93 -7.38 26.14
C PHE A 141 8.63 -7.84 26.83
N LYS A 142 8.38 -9.15 26.98
CA LYS A 142 7.22 -9.68 27.73
C LYS A 142 7.22 -9.26 29.20
N ASP A 143 8.39 -9.31 29.84
CA ASP A 143 8.54 -8.97 31.27
C ASP A 143 8.80 -7.46 31.50
N LEU A 144 8.63 -6.62 30.47
CA LEU A 144 8.90 -5.19 30.57
C LEU A 144 7.81 -4.50 31.39
N VAL A 145 8.23 -3.89 32.50
CA VAL A 145 7.44 -2.90 33.24
C VAL A 145 7.83 -1.50 32.74
N LEU A 146 7.02 -0.94 31.85
CA LEU A 146 7.27 0.33 31.17
C LEU A 146 7.45 1.48 32.17
N ASP A 147 6.62 1.53 33.20
CA ASP A 147 6.65 2.61 34.19
C ASP A 147 7.99 2.66 34.94
N SER A 148 8.44 1.52 35.45
CA SER A 148 9.75 1.38 36.10
C SER A 148 10.92 1.69 35.17
N PHE A 149 10.78 1.40 33.86
CA PHE A 149 11.80 1.74 32.87
C PHE A 149 11.89 3.25 32.66
N LEU A 150 10.76 3.93 32.45
CA LEU A 150 10.73 5.37 32.21
C LEU A 150 11.15 6.16 33.45
N GLU A 151 10.83 5.68 34.66
CA GLU A 151 11.36 6.22 35.92
C GLU A 151 12.89 6.07 36.01
N HIS A 152 13.43 4.90 35.64
CA HIS A 152 14.87 4.68 35.64
C HIS A 152 15.61 5.55 34.62
N VAL A 153 14.99 5.79 33.46
CA VAL A 153 15.50 6.74 32.46
C VAL A 153 15.51 8.15 33.05
N GLY A 154 14.53 8.52 33.88
CA GLY A 154 14.44 9.83 34.51
C GLY A 154 13.92 10.88 33.54
N ILE A 155 12.80 10.57 32.89
CA ILE A 155 12.06 11.45 31.97
C ILE A 155 11.12 12.33 32.79
N ASN A 156 10.93 13.59 32.38
CA ASN A 156 9.96 14.48 32.99
C ASN A 156 8.54 13.90 32.85
N PRO A 157 7.65 13.96 33.86
CA PRO A 157 6.26 13.53 33.75
C PRO A 157 5.53 13.97 32.46
N ILE A 158 5.78 15.18 31.95
CA ILE A 158 5.13 15.67 30.72
C ILE A 158 5.63 14.94 29.46
N GLU A 159 6.95 14.83 29.33
CA GLU A 159 7.61 14.10 28.23
C GLU A 159 7.30 12.60 28.29
N LYS A 160 7.15 12.05 29.50
CA LYS A 160 6.73 10.68 29.75
C LYS A 160 5.35 10.40 29.15
N VAL A 161 4.39 11.31 29.35
CA VAL A 161 3.06 11.21 28.74
C VAL A 161 3.14 11.32 27.22
N GLY A 162 3.91 12.27 26.69
CA GLY A 162 4.12 12.42 25.24
C GLY A 162 4.65 11.15 24.57
N LEU A 163 5.67 10.52 25.18
CA LEU A 163 6.22 9.26 24.70
C LEU A 163 5.19 8.11 24.80
N CYS A 164 4.44 8.02 25.89
CA CYS A 164 3.40 7.00 26.07
C CYS A 164 2.27 7.12 25.03
N ILE A 165 1.89 8.34 24.63
CA ILE A 165 0.90 8.57 23.56
C ILE A 165 1.39 7.96 22.24
N SER A 166 2.67 8.16 21.91
CA SER A 166 3.28 7.57 20.71
C SER A 166 3.40 6.05 20.76
N LEU A 167 3.32 5.43 21.95
CA LEU A 167 3.35 3.98 22.16
C LEU A 167 1.95 3.31 22.14
N LEU A 168 0.86 4.07 22.06
CA LEU A 168 -0.50 3.53 21.93
C LEU A 168 -0.72 2.61 20.70
N PRO A 169 -0.14 2.88 19.51
CA PRO A 169 -0.23 1.97 18.35
C PRO A 169 0.79 0.80 18.40
N ALA A 170 1.36 0.48 19.57
CA ALA A 170 2.31 -0.63 19.69
C ALA A 170 1.67 -1.99 19.30
N SER A 171 2.45 -2.85 18.64
CA SER A 171 2.01 -4.18 18.20
C SER A 171 1.71 -5.12 19.38
N LYS A 172 2.34 -4.88 20.54
CA LYS A 172 2.16 -5.65 21.77
C LYS A 172 1.11 -5.00 22.68
N LYS A 173 -0.02 -5.70 22.85
CA LYS A 173 -1.18 -5.22 23.63
C LYS A 173 -0.82 -4.83 25.07
N GLU A 174 0.03 -5.61 25.73
CA GLU A 174 0.49 -5.38 27.11
C GLU A 174 1.16 -4.03 27.29
N ILE A 175 1.93 -3.58 26.29
CA ILE A 175 2.68 -2.32 26.35
C ILE A 175 1.76 -1.13 26.07
N ALA A 176 0.82 -1.29 25.13
CA ALA A 176 -0.22 -0.29 24.90
C ALA A 176 -1.13 -0.12 26.14
N GLU A 177 -1.43 -1.21 26.86
CA GLU A 177 -2.18 -1.16 28.12
C GLU A 177 -1.40 -0.44 29.23
N GLN A 178 -0.13 -0.77 29.44
CA GLN A 178 0.73 -0.04 30.38
C GLN A 178 0.89 1.44 30.03
N ALA A 179 0.99 1.78 28.74
CA ALA A 179 1.05 3.17 28.29
C ALA A 179 -0.23 3.95 28.63
N ARG A 180 -1.42 3.33 28.45
CA ARG A 180 -2.71 3.95 28.84
C ARG A 180 -2.80 4.19 30.36
N GLU A 181 -2.34 3.24 31.16
CA GLU A 181 -2.32 3.37 32.62
C GLU A 181 -1.40 4.50 33.09
N ILE A 182 -0.22 4.65 32.47
CA ILE A 182 0.69 5.75 32.78
C ILE A 182 0.07 7.11 32.40
N ILE A 183 -0.62 7.18 31.25
CA ILE A 183 -1.30 8.41 30.80
C ILE A 183 -2.41 8.78 31.79
N SER A 184 -3.24 7.83 32.22
CA SER A 184 -4.34 8.11 33.15
C SER A 184 -3.83 8.55 34.53
N GLN A 185 -2.78 7.90 35.06
CA GLN A 185 -2.18 8.27 36.35
C GLN A 185 -1.51 9.66 36.33
N ASN A 186 -1.01 10.11 35.18
CA ASN A 186 -0.32 11.39 35.02
C ASN A 186 -1.20 12.49 34.41
N PHE A 187 -2.50 12.25 34.24
CA PHE A 187 -3.44 13.18 33.63
C PHE A 187 -3.62 14.47 34.46
N ASP A 188 -4.09 14.37 35.71
CA ASP A 188 -4.30 15.54 36.59
C ASP A 188 -3.02 16.40 36.79
N PRO A 189 -1.83 15.83 37.06
CA PRO A 189 -0.60 16.60 37.18
C PRO A 189 -0.22 17.32 35.90
N LEU A 190 -0.45 16.68 34.74
CA LEU A 190 -0.14 17.25 33.44
C LEU A 190 -1.06 18.42 33.10
N VAL A 191 -2.36 18.32 33.39
CA VAL A 191 -3.28 19.44 33.15
C VAL A 191 -2.90 20.65 34.01
N ARG A 192 -2.61 20.46 35.30
CA ARG A 192 -2.16 21.55 36.19
C ARG A 192 -0.83 22.16 35.71
N ALA A 193 0.08 21.35 35.19
CA ALA A 193 1.35 21.84 34.64
C ALA A 193 1.17 22.59 33.30
N LEU A 194 0.19 22.17 32.48
CA LEU A 194 -0.20 22.86 31.26
C LEU A 194 -1.01 24.13 31.52
N GLU A 195 -1.58 24.35 32.71
CA GLU A 195 -2.22 25.62 33.08
C GLU A 195 -1.19 26.71 33.49
N ASP A 196 0.03 26.32 33.85
CA ASP A 196 1.11 27.24 34.25
C ASP A 196 1.91 27.73 33.02
N GLN A 197 1.77 29.01 32.68
CA GLN A 197 2.44 29.66 31.55
C GLN A 197 3.98 29.60 31.62
N THR A 198 4.56 29.44 32.81
CA THR A 198 6.02 29.32 32.96
C THR A 198 6.53 27.97 32.47
N ILE A 199 5.78 26.89 32.68
CA ILE A 199 6.11 25.52 32.27
C ILE A 199 5.83 25.32 30.78
N GLN A 200 4.77 25.94 30.24
CA GLN A 200 4.49 25.96 28.80
C GLN A 200 5.65 26.52 27.98
N SER A 201 6.29 27.59 28.46
CA SER A 201 7.41 28.23 27.75
C SER A 201 8.70 27.38 27.71
N GLY A 202 8.80 26.37 28.57
CA GLY A 202 9.93 25.43 28.62
C GLY A 202 9.73 24.16 27.81
N LEU A 203 8.54 23.92 27.27
CA LEU A 203 8.21 22.76 26.44
C LEU A 203 8.49 23.06 24.96
N SER A 204 8.87 22.03 24.21
CA SER A 204 8.96 22.14 22.74
C SER A 204 7.56 22.37 22.15
N ASP A 205 7.41 23.34 21.25
CA ASP A 205 6.16 23.61 20.52
C ASP A 205 5.59 22.34 19.87
N LYS A 206 6.47 21.45 19.40
CA LYS A 206 6.08 20.14 18.83
C LYS A 206 5.42 19.25 19.87
N LEU A 207 6.02 19.13 21.05
CA LEU A 207 5.51 18.29 22.15
C LEU A 207 4.18 18.84 22.68
N LEU A 208 4.07 20.16 22.81
CA LEU A 208 2.84 20.83 23.19
C LEU A 208 1.72 20.54 22.17
N HIS A 209 2.01 20.64 20.87
CA HIS A 209 1.04 20.33 19.82
C HIS A 209 0.60 18.86 19.86
N HIS A 210 1.55 17.93 20.05
CA HIS A 210 1.25 16.49 20.14
C HIS A 210 0.34 16.16 21.34
N LEU A 211 0.62 16.76 22.51
CA LEU A 211 -0.21 16.62 23.70
C LEU A 211 -1.61 17.22 23.49
N LEU A 212 -1.71 18.42 22.92
CA LEU A 212 -3.00 19.07 22.64
C LEU A 212 -3.84 18.30 21.62
N LEU A 213 -3.21 17.72 20.58
CA LEU A 213 -3.90 16.88 19.60
C LEU A 213 -4.46 15.64 20.28
N TYR A 214 -3.67 14.97 21.12
CA TYR A 214 -4.12 13.81 21.89
C TYR A 214 -5.26 14.18 22.84
N PHE A 215 -5.19 15.31 23.55
CA PHE A 215 -6.30 15.74 24.41
C PHE A 215 -7.53 16.15 23.64
N LYS A 216 -7.40 16.70 22.43
CA LYS A 216 -8.55 17.00 21.57
C LYS A 216 -9.22 15.74 21.05
N THR A 217 -8.44 14.72 20.67
CA THR A 217 -8.98 13.40 20.29
C THR A 217 -9.55 12.67 21.50
N TYR A 218 -8.88 12.75 22.66
CA TYR A 218 -9.36 12.16 23.91
C TYR A 218 -10.62 12.85 24.42
N GLU A 219 -10.76 14.18 24.27
CA GLU A 219 -11.98 14.90 24.62
C GLU A 219 -13.12 14.58 23.65
N ALA A 220 -12.83 14.41 22.36
CA ALA A 220 -13.79 13.90 21.40
C ALA A 220 -14.23 12.46 21.76
N GLU A 221 -13.29 11.61 22.18
CA GLU A 221 -13.55 10.24 22.65
C GLU A 221 -14.25 10.20 24.02
N SER A 222 -13.91 11.08 24.97
CA SER A 222 -14.51 11.12 26.30
C SER A 222 -15.92 11.67 26.25
N ARG A 223 -16.21 12.64 25.37
CA ARG A 223 -17.58 13.06 25.03
C ARG A 223 -18.38 11.92 24.37
N ASN A 224 -17.71 10.99 23.68
CA ASN A 224 -18.34 9.79 23.13
C ASN A 224 -18.52 8.66 24.19
N ILE A 225 -17.70 8.61 25.25
CA ILE A 225 -17.67 7.54 26.27
C ILE A 225 -18.50 7.87 27.53
N SER A 226 -18.73 9.14 27.87
CA SER A 226 -19.53 9.53 29.06
C SER A 226 -21.02 9.15 29.01
N SER A 227 -21.44 8.33 28.05
CA SER A 227 -22.79 7.74 27.94
C SER A 227 -22.85 6.24 28.25
N GLN A 228 -21.75 5.56 28.61
CA GLN A 228 -21.79 4.14 29.02
C GLN A 228 -20.96 3.85 30.29
N GLN A 229 -21.67 3.89 31.42
CA GLN A 229 -21.34 3.33 32.74
C GLN A 229 -20.19 3.95 33.55
N ASN A 230 -20.49 4.10 34.84
CA ASN A 230 -19.67 4.63 35.91
C ASN A 230 -18.37 3.84 36.10
N GLU A 231 -17.27 4.33 35.54
CA GLU A 231 -15.98 4.34 36.21
C GLU A 231 -15.41 5.76 36.10
N GLU A 232 -14.79 6.24 37.17
CA GLU A 232 -14.35 7.62 37.36
C GLU A 232 -13.40 8.11 36.24
N ILE A 233 -13.92 8.58 35.11
CA ILE A 233 -13.14 9.32 34.12
C ILE A 233 -13.04 10.76 34.64
N GLN A 234 -11.84 11.15 35.05
CA GLN A 234 -11.51 12.52 35.46
C GLN A 234 -11.89 13.49 34.33
N SER A 235 -12.89 14.32 34.59
CA SER A 235 -13.30 15.41 33.70
C SER A 235 -12.10 16.31 33.38
N VAL A 236 -11.83 16.58 32.11
CA VAL A 236 -10.77 17.51 31.69
C VAL A 236 -10.98 18.87 32.38
N PRO A 237 -10.00 19.39 33.15
CA PRO A 237 -10.12 20.68 33.84
C PRO A 237 -10.47 21.82 32.87
N ILE A 238 -11.43 22.65 33.30
CA ILE A 238 -11.98 23.80 32.57
C ILE A 238 -10.88 24.81 32.13
N GLY A 239 -9.68 24.76 32.71
CA GLY A 239 -8.54 25.61 32.37
C GLY A 239 -7.82 25.32 31.05
N LEU A 240 -8.06 24.17 30.37
CA LEU A 240 -7.47 23.84 29.07
C LEU A 240 -8.26 24.35 27.84
N LEU A 241 -9.53 24.75 28.04
CA LEU A 241 -10.41 25.29 27.00
C LEU A 241 -9.87 26.54 26.26
N PRO A 242 -9.10 27.46 26.89
CA PRO A 242 -8.50 28.59 26.19
C PRO A 242 -7.34 28.20 25.27
N LEU A 243 -6.57 27.17 25.62
CA LEU A 243 -5.39 26.70 24.84
C LEU A 243 -5.80 25.88 23.62
N LEU A 244 -6.88 25.09 23.74
CA LEU A 244 -7.48 24.36 22.63
C LEU A 244 -8.13 25.28 21.58
N ASN A 245 -8.48 26.51 21.97
CA ASN A 245 -9.11 27.53 21.11
C ASN A 245 -8.14 28.62 20.61
N SER A 246 -6.90 28.68 21.10
CA SER A 246 -5.92 29.68 20.64
C SER A 246 -5.33 29.29 19.29
N ASN A 247 -5.91 29.83 18.22
CA ASN A 247 -5.46 29.76 16.83
C ASN A 247 -4.12 30.49 16.59
N HIS A 248 -3.01 29.99 17.14
CA HIS A 248 -1.68 30.46 16.77
C HIS A 248 -0.84 29.31 16.21
N THR A 249 -1.05 29.01 14.92
CA THR A 249 -0.03 28.70 13.89
C THR A 249 -0.68 28.01 12.66
N ILE A 250 -1.69 28.65 12.06
CA ILE A 250 -2.05 28.39 10.65
C ILE A 250 -2.26 29.75 10.00
N SER A 251 -1.17 30.49 9.81
CA SER A 251 -1.12 31.67 8.94
C SER A 251 -0.30 31.33 7.72
N SER A 252 -0.85 30.52 6.83
CA SER A 252 -0.45 30.38 5.41
C SER A 252 -1.38 29.37 4.75
N LEU A 253 -2.56 29.83 4.35
CA LEU A 253 -3.38 29.36 3.23
C LEU A 253 -4.70 30.14 3.34
N LYS A 254 -4.73 31.31 2.71
CA LYS A 254 -5.99 32.02 2.47
C LYS A 254 -6.86 31.14 1.58
N MET A 255 -7.85 30.50 2.17
CA MET A 255 -9.09 30.16 1.47
C MET A 255 -10.13 31.19 1.88
N VAL A 256 -10.72 31.79 0.87
CA VAL A 256 -11.78 32.79 0.94
C VAL A 256 -12.96 32.20 1.71
N GLU A 257 -13.25 32.71 2.90
CA GLU A 257 -14.56 32.49 3.52
C GLU A 257 -15.63 33.23 2.68
N PRO A 258 -16.73 32.57 2.30
CA PRO A 258 -17.87 33.29 1.77
C PRO A 258 -18.51 34.09 2.90
N SER A 259 -18.57 35.41 2.71
CA SER A 259 -19.20 36.37 3.60
C SER A 259 -20.60 35.93 4.03
N LEU A 260 -20.79 35.75 5.33
CA LEU A 260 -22.11 35.69 5.96
C LEU A 260 -22.87 36.99 5.70
N SER A 261 -23.91 36.92 4.87
CA SER A 261 -25.01 37.88 4.93
C SER A 261 -25.92 37.56 6.13
N PRO A 262 -26.26 38.53 6.99
CA PRO A 262 -27.17 38.30 8.09
C PRO A 262 -28.60 38.42 7.55
N ASN A 263 -29.21 37.29 7.17
CA ASN A 263 -30.65 37.04 7.16
C ASN A 263 -30.94 35.70 6.46
N GLY A 264 -31.28 34.68 7.23
CA GLY A 264 -31.75 33.40 6.73
C GLY A 264 -31.92 32.41 7.87
N SER A 265 -33.17 32.06 8.18
CA SER A 265 -33.58 31.01 9.11
C SER A 265 -32.68 29.77 9.04
N SER A 266 -32.17 29.31 10.19
CA SER A 266 -31.46 28.04 10.35
C SER A 266 -32.31 26.88 9.86
N LYS A 267 -32.06 26.38 8.64
CA LYS A 267 -32.65 25.13 8.16
C LYS A 267 -32.05 23.99 8.99
N THR A 268 -32.90 23.27 9.72
CA THR A 268 -32.57 22.02 10.42
C THR A 268 -32.19 20.96 9.37
N SER A 269 -31.00 20.35 9.48
CA SER A 269 -30.55 19.28 8.57
C SER A 269 -31.12 17.92 8.98
N LEU A 270 -31.47 17.08 8.00
CA LEU A 270 -31.98 15.71 8.19
C LEU A 270 -31.05 14.87 9.09
N VAL A 271 -29.74 14.99 8.88
CA VAL A 271 -28.71 14.27 9.65
C VAL A 271 -28.81 14.63 11.13
N LYS A 272 -29.03 15.90 11.45
CA LYS A 272 -29.15 16.36 12.84
C LYS A 272 -30.39 15.78 13.50
N LEU A 273 -31.54 15.81 12.83
CA LEU A 273 -32.78 15.26 13.38
C LEU A 273 -32.74 13.74 13.53
N MET A 274 -32.16 13.02 12.57
CA MET A 274 -31.95 11.58 12.68
C MET A 274 -30.94 11.24 13.78
N ARG A 275 -29.89 12.05 13.97
CA ARG A 275 -28.94 11.91 15.07
C ARG A 275 -29.58 12.15 16.43
N ASP A 276 -30.45 13.15 16.53
CA ASP A 276 -31.14 13.50 17.78
C ASP A 276 -32.24 12.45 18.13
N ALA A 277 -32.87 11.83 17.13
CA ALA A 277 -33.94 10.85 17.33
C ALA A 277 -33.46 9.38 17.47
N GLY A 278 -32.31 9.07 16.90
CA GLY A 278 -31.69 7.75 16.91
C GLY A 278 -32.39 6.64 16.17
N TYR A 279 -31.92 5.40 16.37
CA TYR A 279 -32.37 4.24 15.56
C TYR A 279 -33.89 4.07 15.52
N LYS A 280 -34.60 4.50 16.58
CA LYS A 280 -36.06 4.46 16.69
C LYS A 280 -36.76 5.30 15.61
N CYS A 281 -36.11 6.31 15.04
CA CYS A 281 -36.70 7.13 13.99
C CYS A 281 -36.92 6.37 12.69
N CYS A 282 -36.15 5.31 12.43
CA CYS A 282 -36.33 4.47 11.24
C CYS A 282 -37.13 3.20 11.56
N ASN A 283 -37.56 2.94 12.79
CA ASN A 283 -38.20 1.67 13.16
C ASN A 283 -39.66 1.51 12.70
N THR A 284 -40.35 2.62 12.44
CA THR A 284 -41.71 2.59 11.89
C THR A 284 -41.86 3.68 10.84
N GLU A 285 -42.67 3.42 9.81
CA GLU A 285 -42.98 4.40 8.77
C GLU A 285 -43.54 5.70 9.38
N ILE A 286 -44.32 5.59 10.47
CA ILE A 286 -44.90 6.73 11.18
C ILE A 286 -43.81 7.56 11.87
N ALA A 287 -42.91 6.92 12.63
CA ALA A 287 -41.83 7.63 13.32
C ALA A 287 -40.88 8.34 12.32
N PHE A 288 -40.65 7.72 11.17
CA PHE A 288 -39.83 8.33 10.13
C PHE A 288 -40.55 9.49 9.45
N THR A 289 -41.84 9.33 9.14
CA THR A 289 -42.71 10.38 8.61
C THR A 289 -42.78 11.58 9.55
N ASP A 290 -42.74 11.37 10.87
CA ASP A 290 -42.69 12.45 11.86
C ASP A 290 -41.38 13.27 11.78
N ILE A 291 -40.24 12.63 11.50
CA ILE A 291 -38.97 13.35 11.22
C ILE A 291 -39.07 14.16 9.93
N LEU A 292 -39.67 13.59 8.88
CA LEU A 292 -39.91 14.30 7.62
C LEU A 292 -40.85 15.50 7.81
N ASN A 293 -41.90 15.35 8.61
CA ASN A 293 -42.81 16.42 8.99
C ASN A 293 -42.10 17.55 9.76
N GLN A 294 -41.15 17.23 10.65
CA GLN A 294 -40.32 18.21 11.36
C GLN A 294 -39.37 19.00 10.45
N LEU A 295 -38.98 18.42 9.30
CA LEU A 295 -38.25 19.10 8.23
C LEU A 295 -39.13 20.00 7.37
N GLY A 296 -40.45 20.01 7.58
CA GLY A 296 -41.42 20.77 6.80
C GLY A 296 -41.99 20.00 5.60
N VAL A 297 -41.68 18.71 5.45
CA VAL A 297 -42.21 17.87 4.38
C VAL A 297 -43.62 17.41 4.78
N LYS A 298 -44.67 18.03 4.22
CA LYS A 298 -46.06 17.62 4.48
C LYS A 298 -46.50 16.52 3.50
N PRO A 299 -47.18 15.45 3.96
CA PRO A 299 -47.83 14.50 3.07
C PRO A 299 -49.11 15.14 2.52
N LEU A 300 -49.10 15.60 1.26
CA LEU A 300 -50.36 15.86 0.56
C LEU A 300 -50.91 14.54 0.04
N SER A 301 -52.21 14.32 0.25
CA SER A 301 -52.97 13.13 -0.14
C SER A 301 -53.07 12.89 -1.67
N SER A 302 -52.13 13.36 -2.48
CA SER A 302 -52.11 13.17 -3.93
C SER A 302 -50.69 13.43 -4.49
N GLY A 303 -49.86 12.40 -4.52
CA GLY A 303 -48.95 12.09 -5.64
C GLY A 303 -47.74 12.99 -5.97
N GLU A 304 -47.58 14.20 -5.45
CA GLU A 304 -46.42 15.05 -5.78
C GLU A 304 -45.89 15.78 -4.52
N ILE A 305 -44.74 15.31 -4.01
CA ILE A 305 -44.04 15.90 -2.85
C ILE A 305 -43.25 17.13 -3.34
N VAL A 306 -43.68 18.33 -2.99
CA VAL A 306 -43.00 19.60 -3.30
C VAL A 306 -42.55 20.30 -2.01
N GLU A 307 -41.47 19.78 -1.42
CA GLU A 307 -40.22 20.51 -1.14
C GLU A 307 -39.16 19.42 -0.93
N ILE A 308 -38.57 19.01 -2.06
CA ILE A 308 -37.72 17.82 -2.19
C ILE A 308 -36.54 17.94 -1.21
N ILE A 309 -36.42 16.97 -0.28
CA ILE A 309 -35.21 16.79 0.52
C ILE A 309 -34.06 16.73 -0.48
N LYS A 310 -33.06 17.59 -0.29
CA LYS A 310 -31.94 17.64 -1.23
C LYS A 310 -31.24 16.29 -1.21
N GLU A 311 -30.81 15.85 -2.39
CA GLU A 311 -30.03 14.62 -2.55
C GLU A 311 -28.77 14.62 -1.65
N GLU A 312 -28.19 15.80 -1.42
CA GLU A 312 -27.07 16.03 -0.51
C GLU A 312 -27.41 15.65 0.94
N ASP A 313 -28.60 16.02 1.43
CA ASP A 313 -29.04 15.71 2.80
C ASP A 313 -29.27 14.20 2.97
N VAL A 314 -29.78 13.52 1.94
CA VAL A 314 -29.92 12.05 1.91
C VAL A 314 -28.55 11.38 1.91
N ALA A 315 -27.61 11.86 1.10
CA ALA A 315 -26.25 11.31 1.03
C ALA A 315 -25.47 11.46 2.34
N GLN A 316 -25.65 12.58 3.05
CA GLN A 316 -25.09 12.78 4.38
C GLN A 316 -25.74 11.86 5.43
N ALA A 317 -27.06 11.64 5.34
CA ALA A 317 -27.76 10.68 6.20
C ALA A 317 -27.25 9.25 5.97
N ILE A 318 -27.05 8.84 4.71
CA ILE A 318 -26.44 7.55 4.35
C ILE A 318 -25.04 7.42 4.96
N GLY A 319 -24.17 8.44 4.79
CA GLY A 319 -22.83 8.39 5.37
C GLY A 319 -22.83 8.34 6.90
N MET A 320 -23.75 9.05 7.55
CA MET A 320 -23.96 8.92 8.99
C MET A 320 -24.37 7.50 9.37
N MET A 321 -25.34 6.90 8.66
CA MET A 321 -25.78 5.53 8.93
C MET A 321 -24.63 4.53 8.79
N VAL A 322 -23.83 4.68 7.72
CA VAL A 322 -22.63 3.88 7.46
C VAL A 322 -21.59 4.02 8.58
N GLN A 323 -21.41 5.21 9.15
CA GLN A 323 -20.44 5.41 10.24
C GLN A 323 -20.97 4.97 11.61
N THR A 324 -22.30 5.06 11.84
CA THR A 324 -22.90 4.87 13.17
C THR A 324 -23.60 3.53 13.36
N HIS A 325 -23.65 2.66 12.35
CA HIS A 325 -24.37 1.38 12.41
C HIS A 325 -23.96 0.43 13.55
N SER A 326 -22.77 0.58 14.14
CA SER A 326 -22.32 -0.22 15.28
C SER A 326 -22.22 0.57 16.60
N HIS A 327 -22.23 1.92 16.53
CA HIS A 327 -22.02 2.82 17.67
C HIS A 327 -22.79 4.13 17.44
N PHE A 328 -24.11 4.10 17.58
CA PHE A 328 -24.91 5.31 17.52
C PHE A 328 -24.89 6.02 18.87
N GLY A 329 -24.01 7.02 18.98
CA GLY A 329 -23.89 7.91 20.14
C GLY A 329 -25.02 8.95 20.18
N GLY A 330 -26.27 8.51 20.17
CA GLY A 330 -27.43 9.36 20.41
C GLY A 330 -27.81 9.34 21.89
N ASP A 331 -27.92 10.51 22.48
CA ASP A 331 -28.34 10.73 23.86
C ASP A 331 -29.80 10.26 24.04
N ILE A 332 -30.03 9.03 24.52
CA ILE A 332 -31.38 8.52 24.77
C ILE A 332 -31.87 9.04 26.13
N THR A 333 -32.25 10.31 26.17
CA THR A 333 -33.15 10.84 27.20
C THR A 333 -34.61 10.68 26.79
N TRP A 334 -35.07 9.48 26.41
CA TRP A 334 -36.50 9.18 26.28
C TRP A 334 -36.82 7.73 26.70
N ASN A 335 -37.23 7.62 27.97
CA ASN A 335 -37.95 6.57 28.68
C ASN A 335 -37.39 5.13 28.74
N GLN A 336 -37.28 4.67 29.99
CA GLN A 336 -37.10 3.29 30.41
C GLN A 336 -38.20 2.39 29.83
N SER A 337 -37.79 1.41 29.02
CA SER A 337 -38.48 0.13 28.93
C SER A 337 -37.45 -0.94 28.61
N SER A 338 -37.11 -1.74 29.62
CA SER A 338 -36.32 -2.95 29.51
C SER A 338 -37.07 -4.01 28.72
N ASN A 339 -36.69 -4.21 27.45
CA ASN A 339 -37.01 -5.38 26.64
C ASN A 339 -35.76 -5.80 25.82
N PRO A 340 -35.49 -7.09 25.59
CA PRO A 340 -34.28 -7.56 24.89
C PRO A 340 -34.32 -7.39 23.36
N GLU A 341 -35.28 -6.63 22.82
CA GLU A 341 -35.46 -6.37 21.38
C GLU A 341 -34.91 -4.99 20.95
N ASP A 342 -33.94 -4.45 21.69
CA ASP A 342 -33.39 -3.13 21.40
C ASP A 342 -32.61 -3.14 20.07
N ILE A 343 -33.20 -2.49 19.07
CA ILE A 343 -32.69 -2.29 17.69
C ILE A 343 -31.30 -1.65 17.75
N GLN A 344 -30.26 -2.42 17.41
CA GLN A 344 -28.86 -1.99 17.49
C GLN A 344 -28.34 -1.33 16.20
N THR A 345 -29.14 -1.32 15.14
CA THR A 345 -28.75 -0.87 13.80
C THR A 345 -29.91 -0.16 13.11
N TRP A 346 -29.61 0.75 12.18
CA TRP A 346 -30.64 1.44 11.40
C TRP A 346 -31.53 0.48 10.60
N ASP A 347 -32.84 0.70 10.62
CA ASP A 347 -33.75 0.06 9.67
C ASP A 347 -33.63 0.77 8.31
N VAL A 348 -32.85 0.11 7.46
CA VAL A 348 -32.48 0.58 6.13
C VAL A 348 -33.67 0.52 5.16
N GLU A 349 -34.62 -0.38 5.38
CA GLU A 349 -35.79 -0.57 4.49
C GLU A 349 -36.76 0.61 4.62
N ILE A 350 -37.07 1.02 5.85
CA ILE A 350 -37.97 2.15 6.11
C ILE A 350 -37.33 3.47 5.66
N PHE A 351 -36.03 3.65 5.89
CA PHE A 351 -35.30 4.82 5.39
C PHE A 351 -35.34 4.91 3.86
N ALA A 352 -35.02 3.81 3.17
CA ALA A 352 -34.92 3.78 1.71
C ALA A 352 -36.28 3.95 1.01
N THR A 353 -37.33 3.29 1.51
CA THR A 353 -38.67 3.32 0.91
C THR A 353 -39.28 4.74 0.91
N ASN A 354 -38.94 5.55 1.91
CA ASN A 354 -39.53 6.87 2.12
C ASN A 354 -38.75 8.04 1.48
N LEU A 355 -37.48 7.87 1.14
CA LEU A 355 -36.63 8.99 0.68
C LEU A 355 -36.08 8.85 -0.73
N ALA A 356 -36.03 7.66 -1.30
CA ALA A 356 -35.12 7.40 -2.39
C ALA A 356 -35.85 7.04 -3.70
N ASP A 357 -36.45 8.03 -4.36
CA ASP A 357 -36.63 7.95 -5.81
C ASP A 357 -35.24 8.13 -6.45
N SER A 358 -34.56 7.01 -6.69
CA SER A 358 -33.18 6.89 -7.17
C SER A 358 -32.13 7.58 -6.29
N VAL A 359 -31.55 6.84 -5.34
CA VAL A 359 -30.35 7.25 -4.61
C VAL A 359 -29.27 7.68 -5.62
N LEU A 360 -29.03 8.98 -5.75
CA LEU A 360 -27.96 9.50 -6.57
C LEU A 360 -26.64 9.22 -5.84
N ILE A 361 -26.10 8.03 -6.07
CA ILE A 361 -24.77 7.59 -5.60
C ILE A 361 -23.69 8.65 -5.85
N LYS A 362 -23.86 9.47 -6.89
CA LYS A 362 -23.00 10.62 -7.20
C LYS A 362 -22.92 11.63 -6.05
N SER A 363 -23.97 11.78 -5.27
CA SER A 363 -24.04 12.71 -4.13
C SER A 363 -23.31 12.20 -2.89
N LEU A 364 -22.82 10.95 -2.89
CA LEU A 364 -21.91 10.43 -1.85
C LEU A 364 -20.48 11.00 -1.97
N ASP A 365 -20.16 11.72 -3.04
CA ASP A 365 -18.87 12.41 -3.23
C ASP A 365 -18.81 13.74 -2.45
N TYR A 366 -18.73 13.66 -1.11
CA TYR A 366 -18.51 14.79 -0.21
C TYR A 366 -17.38 14.50 0.79
N SER A 367 -16.76 15.54 1.36
CA SER A 367 -15.50 15.45 2.11
C SER A 367 -15.51 14.54 3.34
N GLU A 368 -16.64 14.40 4.03
CA GLU A 368 -16.75 13.62 5.28
C GLU A 368 -17.14 12.16 5.06
N PHE A 369 -17.47 11.76 3.82
CA PHE A 369 -17.87 10.39 3.51
C PHE A 369 -16.71 9.42 3.67
N VAL A 370 -16.86 8.41 4.53
CA VAL A 370 -15.85 7.36 4.77
C VAL A 370 -16.55 6.04 5.14
N VAL A 371 -16.05 4.93 4.61
CA VAL A 371 -16.52 3.57 4.91
C VAL A 371 -15.48 2.82 5.76
N ASN A 372 -15.86 2.52 7.00
CA ASN A 372 -14.95 1.97 8.01
C ASN A 372 -14.93 0.45 8.11
N ASP A 373 -15.88 -0.25 7.50
CA ASP A 373 -16.01 -1.71 7.57
C ASP A 373 -16.90 -2.28 6.45
N ILE A 374 -17.02 -3.62 6.42
CA ILE A 374 -17.78 -4.33 5.38
C ILE A 374 -19.29 -4.11 5.57
N LYS A 375 -19.77 -3.98 6.82
CA LYS A 375 -21.19 -3.68 7.10
C LYS A 375 -21.61 -2.33 6.53
N GLY A 376 -20.72 -1.34 6.54
CA GLY A 376 -20.97 -0.07 5.87
C GLY A 376 -21.27 -0.23 4.37
N VAL A 377 -20.56 -1.13 3.68
CA VAL A 377 -20.84 -1.45 2.26
C VAL A 377 -22.20 -2.14 2.11
N GLU A 378 -22.50 -3.11 2.98
CA GLU A 378 -23.77 -3.82 3.00
C GLU A 378 -24.96 -2.87 3.17
N ILE A 379 -24.86 -1.88 4.07
CA ILE A 379 -25.87 -0.84 4.27
C ILE A 379 -26.09 -0.04 2.99
N ILE A 380 -25.03 0.41 2.32
CA ILE A 380 -25.14 1.18 1.07
C ILE A 380 -25.84 0.36 -0.02
N LEU A 381 -25.46 -0.91 -0.18
CA LEU A 381 -26.08 -1.81 -1.15
C LEU A 381 -27.56 -2.07 -0.84
N ASN A 382 -27.89 -2.27 0.44
CA ASN A 382 -29.27 -2.51 0.89
C ASN A 382 -30.14 -1.26 0.73
N ILE A 383 -29.66 -0.06 1.11
CA ILE A 383 -30.38 1.20 0.92
C ILE A 383 -30.78 1.36 -0.55
N TYR A 384 -29.85 1.12 -1.47
CA TYR A 384 -30.16 1.19 -2.89
C TYR A 384 -31.16 0.11 -3.32
N ARG A 385 -30.99 -1.13 -2.84
CA ARG A 385 -31.88 -2.26 -3.17
C ARG A 385 -33.33 -2.00 -2.76
N PHE A 386 -33.55 -1.44 -1.58
CA PHE A 386 -34.90 -1.11 -1.09
C PHE A 386 -35.48 0.16 -1.72
N ALA A 387 -34.63 1.12 -2.08
CA ALA A 387 -35.02 2.34 -2.79
C ALA A 387 -35.48 2.06 -4.24
N SER A 388 -34.83 1.11 -4.89
CA SER A 388 -35.06 0.81 -6.30
C SER A 388 -36.36 0.02 -6.51
N LYS A 389 -37.44 0.74 -6.82
CA LYS A 389 -38.75 0.16 -7.18
C LYS A 389 -38.71 -0.74 -8.43
N ALA A 390 -37.64 -0.63 -9.25
CA ALA A 390 -37.52 -1.25 -10.56
C ALA A 390 -36.62 -2.50 -10.63
N GLN A 391 -36.16 -3.07 -9.50
CA GLN A 391 -35.18 -4.17 -9.47
C GLN A 391 -33.90 -3.87 -10.29
N GLU A 392 -33.52 -2.61 -10.42
CA GLU A 392 -32.28 -2.24 -11.11
C GLU A 392 -31.06 -2.57 -10.22
N ASN A 393 -29.99 -3.04 -10.85
CA ASN A 393 -28.73 -3.34 -10.16
C ASN A 393 -28.08 -2.05 -9.63
N PHE A 394 -27.33 -2.17 -8.52
CA PHE A 394 -26.55 -1.06 -7.96
C PHE A 394 -25.61 -0.44 -9.01
N PRO A 395 -25.62 0.89 -9.21
CA PRO A 395 -24.86 1.56 -10.26
C PRO A 395 -23.40 1.73 -9.81
N LEU A 396 -22.65 0.63 -9.86
CA LEU A 396 -21.21 0.61 -9.57
C LEU A 396 -20.42 1.58 -10.47
N ASN A 397 -20.94 1.90 -11.66
CA ASN A 397 -20.35 2.86 -12.57
C ASN A 397 -20.12 4.26 -11.97
N ALA A 398 -20.91 4.65 -10.97
CA ALA A 398 -20.72 5.90 -10.25
C ALA A 398 -19.42 5.94 -9.43
N PHE A 399 -18.88 4.77 -9.05
CA PHE A 399 -17.63 4.64 -8.28
C PHE A 399 -16.39 4.45 -9.15
N TRP A 400 -16.54 4.26 -10.47
CA TRP A 400 -15.39 4.08 -11.39
C TRP A 400 -14.74 5.39 -11.83
N GLY A 401 -15.49 6.51 -11.77
CA GLY A 401 -14.97 7.85 -12.06
C GLY A 401 -14.02 8.38 -10.98
N ARG A 402 -13.47 9.59 -11.14
CA ARG A 402 -12.67 10.23 -10.08
C ARG A 402 -13.58 11.07 -9.20
N TRP A 403 -13.62 10.77 -7.90
CA TRP A 403 -14.32 11.56 -6.90
C TRP A 403 -13.48 12.74 -6.43
N ASN A 404 -14.14 13.79 -5.91
CA ASN A 404 -13.49 14.87 -5.18
C ASN A 404 -12.95 14.36 -3.84
N ASN A 405 -13.73 13.54 -3.14
CA ASN A 405 -13.30 12.82 -1.95
C ASN A 405 -12.64 11.48 -2.32
N ILE A 406 -11.36 11.55 -2.67
CA ILE A 406 -10.52 10.39 -3.03
C ILE A 406 -10.47 9.36 -1.87
N ASN A 407 -10.38 9.85 -0.63
CA ASN A 407 -10.34 9.02 0.58
C ASN A 407 -11.65 8.23 0.76
N GLY A 408 -12.79 8.88 0.61
CA GLY A 408 -14.12 8.26 0.66
C GLY A 408 -14.30 7.20 -0.42
N GLN A 409 -13.95 7.53 -1.66
CA GLN A 409 -14.00 6.59 -2.78
C GLN A 409 -13.13 5.36 -2.51
N PHE A 410 -11.86 5.55 -2.14
CA PHE A 410 -10.95 4.44 -1.85
C PHE A 410 -11.42 3.62 -0.64
N SER A 411 -11.96 4.26 0.40
CA SER A 411 -12.48 3.55 1.58
C SER A 411 -13.58 2.56 1.19
N PHE A 412 -14.54 2.98 0.34
CA PHE A 412 -15.58 2.11 -0.18
C PHE A 412 -15.00 0.99 -1.05
N LEU A 413 -14.19 1.32 -2.06
CA LEU A 413 -13.60 0.33 -2.96
C LEU A 413 -12.75 -0.71 -2.23
N ARG A 414 -11.98 -0.29 -1.23
CA ARG A 414 -11.17 -1.17 -0.39
C ARG A 414 -12.05 -2.17 0.37
N ARG A 415 -13.19 -1.74 0.93
CA ARG A 415 -14.11 -2.64 1.65
C ARG A 415 -14.92 -3.51 0.71
N LEU A 416 -15.31 -2.99 -0.45
CA LEU A 416 -16.02 -3.74 -1.49
C LEU A 416 -15.20 -4.94 -1.96
N VAL A 417 -13.89 -4.76 -2.18
CA VAL A 417 -12.98 -5.83 -2.59
C VAL A 417 -12.74 -6.88 -1.50
N GLN A 418 -12.88 -6.48 -0.24
CA GLN A 418 -12.73 -7.35 0.93
C GLN A 418 -14.04 -8.03 1.35
N ALA A 419 -15.17 -7.65 0.74
CA ALA A 419 -16.48 -8.15 1.10
C ALA A 419 -16.60 -9.65 0.73
N PRO A 420 -17.27 -10.46 1.58
CA PRO A 420 -17.59 -11.83 1.26
C PRO A 420 -18.65 -11.90 0.15
N LEU A 421 -18.73 -13.04 -0.54
CA LEU A 421 -19.66 -13.27 -1.66
C LEU A 421 -21.14 -13.10 -1.27
N GLU A 422 -21.48 -13.32 0.01
CA GLU A 422 -22.82 -13.13 0.55
C GLU A 422 -23.26 -11.66 0.52
N VAL A 423 -22.30 -10.74 0.68
CA VAL A 423 -22.55 -9.28 0.69
C VAL A 423 -22.42 -8.70 -0.71
N PHE A 424 -21.40 -9.15 -1.46
CA PHE A 424 -21.13 -8.62 -2.79
C PHE A 424 -20.65 -9.72 -3.75
N ASN A 425 -21.45 -9.97 -4.78
CA ASN A 425 -21.09 -10.84 -5.88
C ASN A 425 -21.02 -10.02 -7.17
N ILE A 426 -19.81 -9.94 -7.73
CA ILE A 426 -19.56 -9.14 -8.93
C ILE A 426 -20.38 -9.61 -10.15
N ASN A 427 -20.85 -10.87 -10.16
CA ASN A 427 -21.65 -11.42 -11.27
C ASN A 427 -23.08 -10.88 -11.32
N ASP A 428 -23.55 -10.29 -10.23
CA ASP A 428 -24.87 -9.66 -10.19
C ASP A 428 -24.87 -8.29 -10.89
N TYR A 429 -23.69 -7.78 -11.28
CA TYR A 429 -23.51 -6.45 -11.85
C TYR A 429 -22.97 -6.48 -13.29
N PRO A 430 -23.44 -5.56 -14.15
CA PRO A 430 -22.98 -5.44 -15.54
C PRO A 430 -21.62 -4.72 -15.58
N VAL A 431 -20.56 -5.43 -15.19
CA VAL A 431 -19.18 -4.95 -15.27
C VAL A 431 -18.42 -5.66 -16.38
N LYS A 432 -17.40 -5.00 -16.95
CA LYS A 432 -16.48 -5.64 -17.88
C LYS A 432 -15.58 -6.60 -17.11
N LYS A 433 -15.86 -7.90 -17.25
CA LYS A 433 -15.10 -8.98 -16.62
C LYS A 433 -13.69 -9.06 -17.20
N VAL A 434 -12.72 -9.31 -16.32
CA VAL A 434 -11.33 -9.59 -16.71
C VAL A 434 -11.23 -11.04 -17.23
N LEU A 435 -11.90 -11.95 -16.54
CA LEU A 435 -11.92 -13.38 -16.79
C LEU A 435 -13.35 -13.88 -16.95
N SER A 436 -13.52 -14.80 -17.90
CA SER A 436 -14.72 -15.59 -18.12
C SER A 436 -14.43 -17.08 -17.87
N LEU A 437 -15.48 -17.88 -17.63
CA LEU A 437 -15.33 -19.34 -17.50
C LEU A 437 -14.85 -20.00 -18.81
N GLU A 438 -15.17 -19.39 -19.94
CA GLU A 438 -14.77 -19.88 -21.27
C GLU A 438 -13.25 -19.82 -21.47
N ASP A 439 -12.58 -18.85 -20.84
CA ASP A 439 -11.11 -18.72 -20.89
C ASP A 439 -10.40 -19.95 -20.28
N PHE A 440 -11.09 -20.74 -19.46
CA PHE A 440 -10.59 -21.96 -18.83
C PHE A 440 -11.20 -23.24 -19.44
N ALA A 441 -11.91 -23.16 -20.57
CA ALA A 441 -12.58 -24.31 -21.17
C ALA A 441 -11.63 -25.46 -21.54
N THR A 442 -10.38 -25.14 -21.92
CA THR A 442 -9.33 -26.11 -22.26
C THR A 442 -8.44 -26.49 -21.08
N ALA A 443 -8.64 -25.88 -19.91
CA ALA A 443 -7.83 -26.12 -18.72
C ALA A 443 -8.18 -27.44 -18.01
N SER A 444 -7.29 -27.88 -17.11
CA SER A 444 -7.49 -29.08 -16.29
C SER A 444 -8.71 -28.94 -15.37
N ALA A 445 -9.29 -30.06 -14.93
CA ALA A 445 -10.47 -30.07 -14.06
C ALA A 445 -10.27 -29.27 -12.76
N ASN A 446 -9.07 -29.35 -12.16
CA ASN A 446 -8.71 -28.58 -10.97
C ASN A 446 -8.72 -27.06 -11.26
N LEU A 447 -8.15 -26.62 -12.39
CA LEU A 447 -8.17 -25.20 -12.78
C LEU A 447 -9.58 -24.69 -13.08
N LYS A 448 -10.44 -25.52 -13.67
CA LYS A 448 -11.85 -25.17 -13.91
C LYS A 448 -12.62 -24.93 -12.61
N SER A 449 -12.33 -25.70 -11.56
CA SER A 449 -12.92 -25.48 -10.24
C SER A 449 -12.46 -24.17 -9.61
N VAL A 450 -11.17 -23.83 -9.76
CA VAL A 450 -10.59 -22.56 -9.30
C VAL A 450 -11.15 -21.38 -10.11
N ALA A 451 -11.39 -21.57 -11.42
CA ALA A 451 -11.98 -20.54 -12.29
C ALA A 451 -13.36 -20.08 -11.81
N GLY A 452 -14.18 -20.99 -11.27
CA GLY A 452 -15.46 -20.63 -10.64
C GLY A 452 -15.30 -19.57 -9.55
N VAL A 453 -14.36 -19.79 -8.62
CA VAL A 453 -14.05 -18.86 -7.52
C VAL A 453 -13.44 -17.55 -8.04
N LEU A 454 -12.57 -17.62 -9.05
CA LEU A 454 -11.95 -16.42 -9.63
C LEU A 454 -12.99 -15.54 -10.35
N THR A 455 -13.98 -16.14 -11.01
CA THR A 455 -14.99 -15.35 -11.76
C THR A 455 -15.95 -14.58 -10.87
N SER A 456 -16.25 -15.08 -9.66
CA SER A 456 -17.07 -14.38 -8.66
C SER A 456 -16.28 -13.42 -7.77
N HIS A 457 -14.95 -13.40 -7.88
CA HIS A 457 -14.12 -12.53 -7.06
C HIS A 457 -14.31 -11.04 -7.43
N PRO A 458 -14.41 -10.11 -6.46
CA PRO A 458 -14.58 -8.66 -6.73
C PRO A 458 -13.55 -8.04 -7.70
N TRP A 459 -12.28 -8.49 -7.66
CA TRP A 459 -11.23 -8.10 -8.60
C TRP A 459 -11.52 -8.44 -10.07
N ASN A 460 -12.50 -9.30 -10.36
CA ASN A 460 -12.91 -9.64 -11.73
C ASN A 460 -13.76 -8.52 -12.38
N SER A 461 -13.36 -7.26 -12.21
CA SER A 461 -13.88 -6.08 -12.90
C SER A 461 -12.69 -5.27 -13.41
N LEU A 462 -12.65 -5.04 -14.72
CA LEU A 462 -11.60 -4.26 -15.33
C LEU A 462 -11.67 -2.80 -14.89
N GLU A 463 -12.88 -2.27 -14.75
CA GLU A 463 -13.12 -0.89 -14.33
C GLU A 463 -12.59 -0.65 -12.91
N LEU A 464 -12.81 -1.59 -11.99
CA LEU A 464 -12.25 -1.52 -10.63
C LEU A 464 -10.72 -1.43 -10.66
N VAL A 465 -10.07 -2.31 -11.44
CA VAL A 465 -8.59 -2.32 -11.57
C VAL A 465 -8.10 -0.99 -12.15
N GLU A 466 -8.75 -0.50 -13.20
CA GLU A 466 -8.43 0.77 -13.85
C GLU A 466 -8.59 1.96 -12.89
N THR A 467 -9.69 2.01 -12.13
CA THR A 467 -9.96 3.07 -11.15
C THR A 467 -8.92 3.06 -10.03
N LEU A 468 -8.60 1.90 -9.46
CA LEU A 468 -7.58 1.80 -8.40
C LEU A 468 -6.20 2.23 -8.90
N ILE A 469 -5.81 1.83 -10.12
CA ILE A 469 -4.55 2.27 -10.72
C ILE A 469 -4.54 3.79 -10.94
N LYS A 470 -5.63 4.39 -11.42
CA LYS A 470 -5.73 5.87 -11.55
C LYS A 470 -5.68 6.58 -10.20
N LEU A 471 -6.26 5.99 -9.15
CA LEU A 471 -6.20 6.55 -7.80
C LEU A 471 -4.78 6.46 -7.20
N ALA A 472 -3.92 5.57 -7.70
CA ALA A 472 -2.53 5.49 -7.25
C ALA A 472 -1.70 6.74 -7.64
N ASP A 473 -2.17 7.56 -8.59
CA ASP A 473 -1.55 8.85 -8.93
C ASP A 473 -1.89 9.97 -7.92
N SER A 474 -2.47 9.62 -6.76
CA SER A 474 -2.82 10.53 -5.67
C SER A 474 -2.00 10.28 -4.41
N GLU A 475 -2.36 10.93 -3.30
CA GLU A 475 -1.77 10.72 -1.98
C GLU A 475 -1.93 9.29 -1.44
N LEU A 476 -2.81 8.47 -2.03
CA LEU A 476 -3.11 7.09 -1.63
C LEU A 476 -2.22 6.01 -2.27
N PHE A 477 -1.06 6.39 -2.81
CA PHE A 477 -0.18 5.48 -3.55
C PHE A 477 0.20 4.24 -2.71
N GLU A 478 0.61 4.42 -1.46
CA GLU A 478 1.08 3.31 -0.60
C GLU A 478 -0.07 2.40 -0.16
N GLU A 479 -1.24 2.94 0.13
CA GLU A 479 -2.42 2.17 0.50
C GLU A 479 -2.93 1.33 -0.67
N ILE A 480 -2.95 1.89 -1.88
CA ILE A 480 -3.34 1.19 -3.10
C ILE A 480 -2.28 0.14 -3.47
N ARG A 481 -1.00 0.47 -3.35
CA ARG A 481 0.10 -0.49 -3.52
C ARG A 481 -0.07 -1.68 -2.57
N SER A 482 -0.31 -1.42 -1.29
CA SER A 482 -0.56 -2.46 -0.28
C SER A 482 -1.79 -3.32 -0.61
N LEU A 483 -2.86 -2.71 -1.12
CA LEU A 483 -4.07 -3.42 -1.55
C LEU A 483 -3.77 -4.37 -2.73
N PHE A 484 -3.05 -3.89 -3.75
CA PHE A 484 -2.61 -4.72 -4.87
C PHE A 484 -1.62 -5.81 -4.44
N GLU A 485 -0.69 -5.54 -3.53
CA GLU A 485 0.24 -6.56 -3.02
C GLU A 485 -0.49 -7.74 -2.39
N LYS A 486 -1.53 -7.46 -1.59
CA LYS A 486 -2.42 -8.50 -1.03
C LYS A 486 -3.12 -9.28 -2.13
N ALA A 487 -3.68 -8.58 -3.12
CA ALA A 487 -4.35 -9.21 -4.26
C ALA A 487 -3.41 -10.07 -5.10
N THR A 488 -2.15 -9.66 -5.32
CA THR A 488 -1.16 -10.47 -6.05
C THR A 488 -0.77 -11.75 -5.33
N LYS A 489 -0.97 -11.84 -4.01
CA LYS A 489 -0.74 -13.06 -3.24
C LYS A 489 -1.96 -13.99 -3.24
N GLN A 490 -3.16 -13.44 -3.28
CA GLN A 490 -4.42 -14.19 -3.19
C GLN A 490 -4.92 -14.65 -4.55
N THR A 491 -4.92 -13.76 -5.54
CA THR A 491 -5.45 -13.98 -6.90
C THR A 491 -4.52 -13.35 -7.96
N PRO A 492 -3.28 -13.85 -8.10
CA PRO A 492 -2.33 -13.31 -9.08
C PRO A 492 -2.85 -13.36 -10.53
N GLU A 493 -3.72 -14.32 -10.85
CA GLU A 493 -4.29 -14.52 -12.18
C GLU A 493 -5.15 -13.34 -12.62
N ILE A 494 -6.10 -12.93 -11.77
CA ILE A 494 -7.03 -11.83 -12.06
C ILE A 494 -6.26 -10.51 -12.13
N VAL A 495 -5.34 -10.27 -11.19
CA VAL A 495 -4.60 -9.02 -11.13
C VAL A 495 -3.71 -8.87 -12.37
N CYS A 496 -2.99 -9.91 -12.75
CA CYS A 496 -2.10 -9.88 -13.91
C CYS A 496 -2.87 -9.62 -15.21
N LEU A 497 -3.94 -10.38 -15.42
CA LEU A 497 -4.78 -10.20 -16.61
C LEU A 497 -5.48 -8.85 -16.58
N GLY A 498 -6.01 -8.42 -15.43
CA GLY A 498 -6.68 -7.14 -15.26
C GLY A 498 -5.78 -5.98 -15.67
N LEU A 499 -4.56 -5.94 -15.15
CA LEU A 499 -3.54 -4.95 -15.54
C LEU A 499 -3.25 -5.01 -17.04
N ALA A 500 -3.08 -6.21 -17.61
CA ALA A 500 -2.78 -6.37 -19.03
C ALA A 500 -3.87 -5.82 -19.97
N GLN A 501 -5.15 -5.78 -19.54
CA GLN A 501 -6.26 -5.23 -20.36
C GLN A 501 -6.51 -3.73 -20.13
N VAL A 502 -5.88 -3.12 -19.12
CA VAL A 502 -6.03 -1.68 -18.85
C VAL A 502 -5.35 -0.89 -19.96
N GLN A 503 -6.07 0.06 -20.54
CA GLN A 503 -5.56 0.88 -21.65
C GLN A 503 -4.50 1.87 -21.15
N LYS A 504 -3.54 2.19 -22.03
CA LYS A 504 -2.53 3.23 -21.76
C LYS A 504 -3.21 4.61 -21.61
N PRO A 505 -2.66 5.54 -20.82
CA PRO A 505 -1.33 5.53 -20.19
C PRO A 505 -1.25 4.73 -18.89
N TRP A 506 -0.08 4.12 -18.66
CA TRP A 506 0.21 3.37 -17.43
C TRP A 506 1.09 4.18 -16.50
N ASN A 507 0.79 4.16 -15.19
CA ASN A 507 1.64 4.72 -14.16
C ASN A 507 2.73 3.73 -13.73
N THR A 508 3.61 4.18 -12.83
CA THR A 508 4.73 3.40 -12.31
C THR A 508 4.28 2.12 -11.61
N LEU A 509 3.20 2.20 -10.81
CA LEU A 509 2.66 1.05 -10.08
C LEU A 509 2.15 -0.03 -11.06
N HIS A 510 1.40 0.37 -12.09
CA HIS A 510 0.93 -0.56 -13.11
C HIS A 510 2.11 -1.28 -13.75
N GLN A 511 3.08 -0.56 -14.30
CA GLN A 511 4.24 -1.14 -14.99
C GLN A 511 5.03 -2.09 -14.08
N GLU A 512 5.27 -1.68 -12.83
CA GLU A 512 5.98 -2.49 -11.84
C GLU A 512 5.24 -3.81 -11.56
N LEU A 513 3.93 -3.74 -11.28
CA LEU A 513 3.12 -4.92 -10.96
C LEU A 513 2.98 -5.86 -12.15
N LEU A 514 2.69 -5.31 -13.34
CA LEU A 514 2.48 -6.11 -14.55
C LEU A 514 3.76 -6.87 -14.93
N ASN A 515 4.92 -6.19 -14.98
CA ASN A 515 6.19 -6.84 -15.34
C ASN A 515 6.59 -7.92 -14.33
N ARG A 516 6.38 -7.66 -13.03
CA ARG A 516 6.63 -8.62 -11.96
C ARG A 516 5.75 -9.87 -12.09
N LEU A 517 4.46 -9.69 -12.37
CA LEU A 517 3.52 -10.81 -12.53
C LEU A 517 3.78 -11.60 -13.82
N ILE A 518 4.06 -10.93 -14.95
CA ILE A 518 4.43 -11.61 -16.20
C ILE A 518 5.67 -12.47 -15.99
N SER A 519 6.71 -11.92 -15.36
CA SER A 519 7.94 -12.66 -15.05
C SER A 519 7.65 -13.89 -14.18
N MET A 520 6.78 -13.77 -13.17
CA MET A 520 6.36 -14.89 -12.32
C MET A 520 5.65 -15.99 -13.12
N PHE A 521 4.73 -15.64 -14.00
CA PHE A 521 3.99 -16.63 -14.79
C PHE A 521 4.88 -17.31 -15.84
N LEU A 522 5.78 -16.57 -16.50
CA LEU A 522 6.77 -17.14 -17.44
C LEU A 522 7.73 -18.11 -16.73
N ALA A 523 8.13 -17.80 -15.49
CA ALA A 523 9.02 -18.64 -14.68
C ALA A 523 8.40 -19.99 -14.27
N GLY A 524 7.06 -20.15 -14.33
CA GLY A 524 6.38 -21.44 -14.12
C GLY A 524 5.45 -21.51 -12.91
N HIS A 525 4.50 -20.58 -12.80
CA HIS A 525 3.41 -20.66 -11.82
C HIS A 525 2.41 -21.79 -12.15
N SER A 526 1.69 -22.31 -11.15
CA SER A 526 0.72 -23.41 -11.32
C SER A 526 -0.41 -23.10 -12.31
N SER A 527 -0.81 -21.84 -12.39
CA SER A 527 -1.81 -21.30 -13.33
C SER A 527 -1.20 -20.58 -14.54
N SER A 528 0.08 -20.83 -14.87
CA SER A 528 0.76 -20.13 -15.98
C SER A 528 0.08 -20.33 -17.33
N THR A 529 -0.30 -21.56 -17.68
CA THR A 529 -0.84 -21.88 -19.02
C THR A 529 -2.10 -21.06 -19.36
N PRO A 530 -3.19 -21.08 -18.57
CA PRO A 530 -4.38 -20.27 -18.90
C PRO A 530 -4.10 -18.77 -18.87
N VAL A 531 -3.31 -18.28 -17.89
CA VAL A 531 -3.02 -16.84 -17.75
C VAL A 531 -2.22 -16.35 -18.95
N LEU A 532 -1.15 -17.05 -19.33
CA LEU A 532 -0.34 -16.68 -20.49
C LEU A 532 -1.12 -16.83 -21.80
N THR A 533 -1.96 -17.86 -21.93
CA THR A 533 -2.85 -18.02 -23.09
C THR A 533 -3.78 -16.81 -23.23
N ARG A 534 -4.44 -16.42 -22.13
CA ARG A 534 -5.37 -15.28 -22.15
C ARG A 534 -4.64 -13.96 -22.32
N MET A 535 -3.48 -13.79 -21.69
CA MET A 535 -2.64 -12.61 -21.83
C MET A 535 -2.21 -12.39 -23.28
N TRP A 536 -1.79 -13.45 -23.98
CA TRP A 536 -1.47 -13.36 -25.40
C TRP A 536 -2.64 -12.82 -26.22
N GLN A 537 -3.86 -13.27 -25.92
CA GLN A 537 -5.08 -12.84 -26.65
C GLN A 537 -5.46 -11.39 -26.38
N VAL A 538 -5.25 -10.89 -25.16
CA VAL A 538 -5.68 -9.53 -24.80
C VAL A 538 -4.58 -8.50 -25.03
N ASN A 539 -3.32 -8.85 -24.77
CA ASN A 539 -2.18 -7.95 -24.90
C ASN A 539 -0.90 -8.73 -25.25
N SER A 540 -0.74 -9.03 -26.54
CA SER A 540 0.44 -9.74 -27.07
C SER A 540 1.72 -8.93 -26.91
N ASN A 541 1.65 -7.60 -26.92
CA ASN A 541 2.82 -6.73 -26.78
C ASN A 541 3.47 -6.86 -25.40
N SER A 542 2.68 -6.80 -24.32
CA SER A 542 3.21 -7.00 -22.95
C SER A 542 3.76 -8.40 -22.74
N PHE A 543 3.16 -9.41 -23.38
CA PHE A 543 3.69 -10.77 -23.36
C PHE A 543 5.09 -10.83 -24.01
N ILE A 544 5.27 -10.18 -25.17
CA ILE A 544 6.57 -10.10 -25.87
C ILE A 544 7.59 -9.33 -25.04
N GLU A 545 7.21 -8.17 -24.51
CA GLU A 545 8.06 -7.37 -23.62
C GLU A 545 8.54 -8.20 -22.42
N GLY A 546 7.66 -8.99 -21.80
CA GLY A 546 8.02 -9.91 -20.72
C GLY A 546 8.95 -11.05 -21.15
N CYS A 547 8.74 -11.62 -22.34
CA CYS A 547 9.64 -12.63 -22.91
C CYS A 547 11.04 -12.06 -23.17
N LEU A 548 11.11 -10.86 -23.74
CA LEU A 548 12.36 -10.14 -23.99
C LEU A 548 13.07 -9.79 -22.69
N GLU A 549 12.35 -9.32 -21.66
CA GLU A 549 12.93 -9.04 -20.35
C GLU A 549 13.51 -10.32 -19.71
N MET A 550 12.79 -11.44 -19.80
CA MET A 550 13.26 -12.73 -19.29
C MET A 550 14.50 -13.22 -20.05
N TYR A 551 14.51 -13.10 -21.38
CA TYR A 551 15.65 -13.45 -22.22
C TYR A 551 16.89 -12.59 -21.92
N ASN A 552 16.71 -11.27 -21.82
CA ASN A 552 17.80 -10.34 -21.54
C ASN A 552 18.42 -10.54 -20.15
N LYS A 553 17.65 -11.06 -19.18
CA LYS A 553 18.18 -11.44 -17.85
C LYS A 553 18.97 -12.73 -17.90
N ASP A 554 18.49 -13.73 -18.65
CA ASP A 554 19.16 -15.01 -18.81
C ASP A 554 18.84 -15.65 -20.17
N ASN A 555 19.84 -15.75 -21.04
CA ASN A 555 19.72 -16.34 -22.37
C ASN A 555 19.31 -17.82 -22.34
N MET A 556 19.47 -18.54 -21.22
CA MET A 556 19.02 -19.94 -21.10
C MET A 556 17.50 -20.07 -21.04
N THR A 557 16.80 -19.01 -20.62
CA THR A 557 15.33 -18.98 -20.53
C THR A 557 14.65 -19.10 -21.89
N ILE A 558 15.40 -18.92 -22.99
CA ILE A 558 14.89 -19.11 -24.36
C ILE A 558 14.28 -20.50 -24.58
N SER A 559 14.78 -21.54 -23.89
CA SER A 559 14.19 -22.89 -23.96
C SER A 559 12.81 -22.91 -23.33
N ARG A 560 12.63 -22.24 -22.19
CA ARG A 560 11.35 -22.11 -21.51
C ARG A 560 10.37 -21.28 -22.33
N ILE A 561 10.83 -20.19 -22.95
CA ILE A 561 10.00 -19.37 -23.85
C ILE A 561 9.51 -20.20 -25.03
N LEU A 562 10.38 -21.00 -25.64
CA LEU A 562 9.99 -21.90 -26.72
C LEU A 562 8.94 -22.92 -26.27
N ASP A 563 9.12 -23.54 -25.10
CA ASP A 563 8.15 -24.49 -24.55
C ASP A 563 6.76 -23.83 -24.38
N ILE A 564 6.72 -22.62 -23.82
CA ILE A 564 5.47 -21.83 -23.69
C ILE A 564 4.88 -21.52 -25.07
N ALA A 565 5.70 -21.06 -26.02
CA ALA A 565 5.23 -20.73 -27.36
C ALA A 565 4.63 -21.95 -28.10
N GLN A 566 5.17 -23.15 -27.86
CA GLN A 566 4.63 -24.40 -28.38
C GLN A 566 3.33 -24.81 -27.68
N ASP A 567 3.29 -24.76 -26.35
CA ASP A 567 2.08 -25.07 -25.56
C ASP A 567 0.90 -24.20 -25.97
N LEU A 568 1.17 -22.91 -26.20
CA LEU A 568 0.18 -21.92 -26.63
C LEU A 568 -0.09 -21.94 -28.13
N LYS A 569 0.75 -22.64 -28.92
CA LYS A 569 0.73 -22.67 -30.40
C LYS A 569 0.87 -21.29 -31.06
N ILE A 570 1.73 -20.45 -30.48
CA ILE A 570 1.94 -19.05 -30.91
C ILE A 570 3.34 -18.80 -31.49
N LEU A 571 4.14 -19.83 -31.79
CA LEU A 571 5.53 -19.65 -32.26
C LEU A 571 5.65 -18.69 -33.46
N ASN A 572 4.91 -18.92 -34.55
CA ASN A 572 5.04 -18.06 -35.75
C ASN A 572 4.53 -16.63 -35.48
N PRO A 573 3.33 -16.42 -34.88
CA PRO A 573 2.89 -15.07 -34.50
C PRO A 573 3.85 -14.35 -33.54
N LEU A 574 4.50 -15.08 -32.64
CA LEU A 574 5.48 -14.53 -31.70
C LEU A 574 6.72 -14.01 -32.43
N LEU A 575 7.25 -14.79 -33.38
CA LEU A 575 8.38 -14.39 -34.22
C LEU A 575 8.02 -13.13 -35.05
N GLU A 576 6.92 -13.18 -35.80
CA GLU A 576 6.46 -12.06 -36.64
C GLU A 576 6.27 -10.76 -35.85
N LEU A 577 5.59 -10.82 -34.68
CA LEU A 577 5.36 -9.64 -33.86
C LEU A 577 6.63 -9.12 -33.20
N SER A 578 7.53 -10.00 -32.77
CA SER A 578 8.83 -9.59 -32.24
C SER A 578 9.65 -8.84 -33.29
N GLU A 579 9.67 -9.32 -34.54
CA GLU A 579 10.41 -8.73 -35.65
C GLU A 579 9.84 -7.37 -36.09
N SER A 580 8.51 -7.22 -36.04
CA SER A 580 7.81 -5.97 -36.40
C SER A 580 8.26 -4.75 -35.60
N SER A 581 8.79 -4.95 -34.39
CA SER A 581 9.29 -3.88 -33.53
C SER A 581 10.61 -3.25 -34.03
N GLN A 582 11.26 -3.84 -35.05
CA GLN A 582 12.48 -3.37 -35.72
C GLN A 582 13.60 -2.90 -34.76
N SER A 583 13.66 -3.48 -33.57
CA SER A 583 14.72 -3.20 -32.60
C SER A 583 15.78 -4.30 -32.66
N SER A 584 17.06 -3.94 -32.64
CA SER A 584 18.19 -4.90 -32.66
C SER A 584 18.07 -5.98 -31.57
N HIS A 585 17.60 -5.60 -30.38
CA HIS A 585 17.37 -6.55 -29.29
C HIS A 585 16.25 -7.57 -29.58
N SER A 586 15.25 -7.17 -30.35
CA SER A 586 14.18 -8.09 -30.75
C SER A 586 14.66 -9.07 -31.82
N PHE A 587 15.44 -8.62 -32.82
CA PHE A 587 15.99 -9.53 -33.84
C PHE A 587 16.90 -10.61 -33.24
N SER A 588 17.80 -10.25 -32.31
CA SER A 588 18.64 -11.24 -31.64
C SER A 588 17.81 -12.31 -30.90
N PHE A 589 16.69 -11.91 -30.29
CA PHE A 589 15.77 -12.83 -29.63
C PHE A 589 15.05 -13.73 -30.64
N SER A 590 14.47 -13.17 -31.71
CA SER A 590 13.74 -13.93 -32.73
C SER A 590 14.64 -14.94 -33.44
N ILE A 591 15.88 -14.54 -33.77
CA ILE A 591 16.87 -15.41 -34.42
C ILE A 591 17.28 -16.58 -33.49
N ASP A 592 17.49 -16.32 -32.20
CA ASP A 592 17.81 -17.38 -31.22
C ASP A 592 16.63 -18.34 -31.02
N LEU A 593 15.42 -17.79 -30.91
CA LEU A 593 14.19 -18.57 -30.78
C LEU A 593 13.95 -19.45 -32.02
N ALA A 594 14.09 -18.89 -33.22
CA ALA A 594 13.95 -19.60 -34.50
C ALA A 594 15.02 -20.70 -34.66
N SER A 595 16.26 -20.40 -34.27
CA SER A 595 17.37 -21.37 -34.26
C SER A 595 17.06 -22.56 -33.33
N LEU A 596 16.56 -22.27 -32.14
CA LEU A 596 16.19 -23.31 -31.17
C LEU A 596 14.96 -24.11 -31.63
N ALA A 597 13.95 -23.44 -32.19
CA ALA A 597 12.75 -24.07 -32.74
C ALA A 597 13.11 -25.01 -33.91
N SER A 598 14.04 -24.61 -34.78
CA SER A 598 14.53 -25.45 -35.87
C SER A 598 15.27 -26.68 -35.37
N ARG A 599 16.11 -26.53 -34.32
CA ARG A 599 16.78 -27.67 -33.68
C ARG A 599 15.78 -28.69 -33.10
N ARG A 600 14.59 -28.24 -32.69
CA ARG A 600 13.49 -29.10 -32.20
C ARG A 600 12.46 -29.45 -33.27
N GLU A 601 12.76 -29.18 -34.55
CA GLU A 601 11.92 -29.49 -35.70
C GLU A 601 10.54 -28.78 -35.70
N TYR A 602 10.39 -27.68 -34.95
CA TYR A 602 9.16 -26.88 -34.92
C TYR A 602 9.09 -25.81 -36.02
N LEU A 603 10.22 -25.45 -36.63
CA LEU A 603 10.33 -24.39 -37.62
C LEU A 603 11.31 -24.76 -38.75
N ASN A 604 10.97 -24.40 -39.99
CA ASN A 604 11.90 -24.46 -41.11
C ASN A 604 12.74 -23.17 -41.16
N LEU A 605 13.96 -23.23 -40.62
CA LEU A 605 14.87 -22.10 -40.54
C LEU A 605 15.29 -21.56 -41.91
N GLU A 606 15.45 -22.42 -42.92
CA GLU A 606 15.87 -21.97 -44.25
C GLU A 606 14.83 -21.05 -44.89
N LYS A 607 13.56 -21.44 -44.79
CA LYS A 607 12.45 -20.60 -45.26
C LYS A 607 12.35 -19.31 -44.44
N TYR A 608 12.38 -19.41 -43.11
CA TYR A 608 12.29 -18.27 -42.21
C TYR A 608 13.36 -17.20 -42.50
N LEU A 609 14.63 -17.62 -42.65
CA LEU A 609 15.72 -16.69 -42.97
C LEU A 609 15.53 -16.05 -44.36
N GLN A 610 15.10 -16.83 -45.36
CA GLN A 610 14.85 -16.29 -46.70
C GLN A 610 13.73 -15.23 -46.69
N ASP A 611 12.61 -15.54 -46.04
CA ASP A 611 11.45 -14.64 -45.95
C ASP A 611 11.85 -13.32 -45.25
N ASN A 612 12.57 -13.40 -44.12
CA ASN A 612 13.02 -12.21 -43.37
C ASN A 612 14.13 -11.42 -44.05
N ILE A 613 15.02 -12.06 -44.81
CA ILE A 613 16.00 -11.34 -45.65
C ILE A 613 15.29 -10.58 -46.78
N ILE A 614 14.21 -11.15 -47.35
CA ILE A 614 13.42 -10.47 -48.38
C ILE A 614 12.70 -9.25 -47.80
N GLU A 615 12.16 -9.38 -46.59
CA GLU A 615 11.38 -8.33 -45.94
C GLU A 615 12.24 -7.19 -45.36
N TYR A 616 13.27 -7.53 -44.58
CA TYR A 616 14.07 -6.55 -43.82
C TYR A 616 15.44 -6.22 -44.45
N GLY A 617 15.88 -6.98 -45.45
CA GLY A 617 17.12 -6.72 -46.19
C GLY A 617 18.40 -6.79 -45.36
N ASP A 618 19.34 -5.89 -45.65
CA ASP A 618 20.70 -5.91 -45.10
C ASP A 618 20.76 -5.76 -43.58
N SER A 619 19.80 -5.07 -42.96
CA SER A 619 19.72 -4.91 -41.50
C SER A 619 19.58 -6.25 -40.80
N PHE A 620 18.75 -7.15 -41.33
CA PHE A 620 18.55 -8.47 -40.74
C PHE A 620 19.75 -9.40 -40.99
N ILE A 621 20.42 -9.27 -42.14
CA ILE A 621 21.67 -9.98 -42.44
C ILE A 621 22.75 -9.60 -41.42
N HIS A 622 22.89 -8.31 -41.13
CA HIS A 622 23.85 -7.83 -40.13
C HIS A 622 23.58 -8.42 -38.75
N GLU A 623 22.33 -8.40 -38.28
CA GLU A 623 21.93 -8.99 -37.00
C GLU A 623 22.18 -10.51 -36.96
N CYS A 624 21.93 -11.23 -38.07
CA CYS A 624 22.26 -12.66 -38.18
C CYS A 624 23.77 -12.91 -38.02
N MET A 625 24.61 -12.09 -38.66
CA MET A 625 26.06 -12.19 -38.55
C MET A 625 26.53 -11.86 -37.13
N GLU A 626 25.98 -10.81 -36.52
CA GLU A 626 26.28 -10.43 -35.15
C GLU A 626 25.87 -11.54 -34.17
N PHE A 627 24.68 -12.11 -34.32
CA PHE A 627 24.19 -13.25 -33.55
C PHE A 627 25.14 -14.44 -33.61
N LEU A 628 25.53 -14.86 -34.83
CA LEU A 628 26.47 -15.99 -35.02
C LEU A 628 27.81 -15.70 -34.37
N SER A 629 28.34 -14.48 -34.55
CA SER A 629 29.62 -14.08 -33.97
C SER A 629 29.60 -14.12 -32.43
N LYS A 630 28.51 -13.63 -31.81
CA LYS A 630 28.30 -13.66 -30.35
C LYS A 630 28.23 -15.09 -29.85
N LYS A 631 27.46 -15.97 -30.50
CA LYS A 631 27.31 -17.36 -30.08
C LYS A 631 28.59 -18.17 -30.25
N LEU A 632 29.36 -17.95 -31.32
CA LEU A 632 30.68 -18.55 -31.51
C LEU A 632 31.68 -18.09 -30.44
N ALA A 633 31.73 -16.79 -30.15
CA ALA A 633 32.59 -16.25 -29.09
C ALA A 633 32.23 -16.83 -27.71
N LEU A 634 30.94 -16.99 -27.41
CA LEU A 634 30.46 -17.63 -26.18
C LEU A 634 30.83 -19.12 -26.13
N GLU A 635 30.79 -19.84 -27.24
CA GLU A 635 31.21 -21.24 -27.31
C GLU A 635 32.70 -21.41 -27.04
N VAL A 636 33.55 -20.58 -27.66
CA VAL A 636 35.00 -20.53 -27.42
C VAL A 636 35.33 -20.14 -25.97
N ALA A 637 34.61 -19.17 -25.41
CA ALA A 637 34.79 -18.76 -24.01
C ALA A 637 34.39 -19.86 -23.00
N ARG A 638 33.41 -20.70 -23.37
CA ARG A 638 32.96 -21.84 -22.56
C ARG A 638 33.98 -22.98 -22.56
N GLU A 639 34.68 -23.21 -23.67
CA GLU A 639 35.81 -24.16 -23.74
C GLU A 639 37.00 -23.70 -22.88
N ASN A 640 37.15 -22.38 -22.71
CA ASN A 640 38.19 -21.76 -21.89
C ASN A 640 37.78 -21.49 -20.42
N ASN A 641 36.71 -22.14 -19.93
CA ASN A 641 36.29 -22.16 -18.53
C ASN A 641 35.72 -20.84 -17.94
N ASN A 642 35.04 -20.01 -18.74
CA ASN A 642 34.24 -18.88 -18.24
C ASN A 642 32.74 -19.25 -18.17
N GLY A 643 32.16 -19.17 -16.97
CA GLY A 643 30.81 -19.63 -16.60
C GLY A 643 29.60 -18.94 -17.25
N THR A 644 29.76 -18.31 -18.41
CA THR A 644 28.64 -17.77 -19.21
C THR A 644 27.86 -18.91 -19.88
N GLN A 645 26.60 -19.09 -19.49
CA GLN A 645 25.73 -20.14 -20.01
C GLN A 645 24.79 -19.57 -21.10
N SER A 646 24.88 -20.11 -22.31
CA SER A 646 23.94 -19.87 -23.41
C SER A 646 23.66 -21.20 -24.11
N VAL A 647 22.45 -21.36 -24.66
CA VAL A 647 22.09 -22.57 -25.41
C VAL A 647 23.01 -22.72 -26.62
N LYS A 648 23.60 -23.91 -26.78
CA LYS A 648 24.46 -24.25 -27.92
C LYS A 648 23.67 -24.26 -29.23
N LEU A 649 24.22 -23.62 -30.26
CA LEU A 649 23.77 -23.78 -31.64
C LEU A 649 24.14 -25.19 -32.13
N SER A 650 23.25 -25.85 -32.87
CA SER A 650 23.59 -27.11 -33.52
C SER A 650 24.41 -26.83 -34.79
N VAL A 651 25.26 -27.79 -35.16
CA VAL A 651 26.06 -27.73 -36.40
C VAL A 651 25.16 -27.56 -37.62
N ASP A 652 23.99 -28.22 -37.62
CA ASP A 652 23.01 -28.12 -38.71
C ASP A 652 22.43 -26.70 -38.85
N VAL A 653 22.11 -26.04 -37.73
CA VAL A 653 21.62 -24.65 -37.74
C VAL A 653 22.68 -23.72 -38.30
N VAL A 654 23.94 -23.84 -37.85
CA VAL A 654 25.05 -23.03 -38.37
C VAL A 654 25.27 -23.27 -39.87
N ALA A 655 25.16 -24.51 -40.34
CA ALA A 655 25.26 -24.83 -41.76
C ALA A 655 24.15 -24.18 -42.60
N ILE A 656 22.93 -24.05 -42.06
CA ILE A 656 21.81 -23.35 -42.73
C ILE A 656 22.13 -21.85 -42.87
N PHE A 657 22.60 -21.20 -41.80
CA PHE A 657 23.02 -19.80 -41.88
C PHE A 657 24.13 -19.57 -42.93
N ILE A 658 25.19 -20.38 -42.90
CA ILE A 658 26.31 -20.29 -43.86
C ILE A 658 25.84 -20.56 -45.29
N ARG A 659 24.76 -21.32 -45.51
CA ARG A 659 24.23 -21.57 -46.86
C ARG A 659 23.45 -20.37 -47.42
N ILE A 660 22.77 -19.62 -46.56
CA ILE A 660 21.82 -18.59 -46.95
C ILE A 660 22.46 -17.21 -46.99
N LEU A 661 23.26 -16.86 -45.98
CA LEU A 661 23.89 -15.54 -45.85
C LEU A 661 24.83 -15.15 -47.01
N PRO A 662 25.60 -16.06 -47.64
CA PRO A 662 26.49 -15.71 -48.77
C PRO A 662 25.80 -15.65 -50.14
N LYS A 663 24.51 -15.98 -50.25
CA LYS A 663 23.81 -16.04 -51.55
C LYS A 663 23.43 -14.68 -52.12
N ARG A 664 23.90 -13.57 -51.56
CA ARG A 664 23.87 -12.23 -52.16
C ARG A 664 25.12 -11.44 -51.83
#